data_AF-A0A316YPM9-F1
#
_entry.id   AF-A0A316YPM9-F1
#
_cell.length_a   1.000
_cell.length_b   1.000
_cell.length_c   1.000
_cell.angle_alpha   90.00
_cell.angle_beta   90.00
_cell.angle_gamma   90.00
#
_symmetry.space_group_name_H-M   'P 1'
#
loop_
_entity.id
_entity.type
_entity.pdbx_description
1 polymer ?
#
loop_
_entity_poly.entity_id
_entity_poly.type
_entity_poly.pdbx_seq_one_letter_code
_entity_poly.pdbx_strand_id
1 'polypeptide(L)'
;MPFTTKASDVWDENQQAVMLAVADAFVPHLDGPEAARVVASLPPTATDRQRELVAQFAADGFKDYPYLLDRFAHQARVSLSASTLWQINLTLSALATRPGCLALTGRLGPFQALDTPTRAAILKGWAASPLALLQKAAAGFKGLSLIVFYRFHQTAWEAVGYSDGQASDWKEKVQAEKEEPHYPYVFENDKIAATSPGVDVELDTDVLIIGSGAGGGVVAKYLTERGLRCLIAEKGTYMRPADVTGREDQGYPEMYEAEGLMPVENGSVNVLAGSTFGGGTTVNWSASLKPRHYAREAWATKHGLPYFRGPAFSDDLNAVCGRMGCSTHAIKHNIANSLLALGAQRAGQPVEAVPQNSGGHVHYCGKCQLGCVSGHKQGGTVTWLRDAAETGNAGFVLNCNIDRVLFDKSGRKAIGALATIDGRKVTIRANKAVVSSAGSIQTPAVLLRSPELKYNKQIGQHLHLHPTTTVVGFYDFPINPWEGSLLTMVSNAAELVDAEGWGCKIEVIASSPSIHAAFSNYEDSTAHKAAMLRYSHSFTIIVICRDRDGGRVFIDNEGKARMDYSISKHDQQSLLQGVLRATEIHMMAGASQISTCQVGMAPYKPALTSAGGHPDVGGKVLPESTTLPSTATPVEALPRSLNEDGYRAWRKGIEKAGVAPNWCTTGSAHQMGSCRMGSSPKTSALDPEGRVWGAKNLYVADASCLPEASGVNPMITTMATARGVARNIAKDLGVERPENLTGPNMRESRI
;
A
#
# COMPACT_ATOMS: atom_id res chain seq x y z
N MET A 1 1.04 18.69 -7.75
CA MET A 1 0.51 20.09 -7.61
C MET A 1 1.32 20.87 -6.57
N PRO A 2 1.45 22.21 -6.63
CA PRO A 2 1.99 22.95 -5.48
C PRO A 2 1.03 22.80 -4.30
N PHE A 3 1.55 22.31 -3.18
CA PHE A 3 0.83 22.21 -1.92
C PHE A 3 0.34 23.60 -1.48
N THR A 4 -0.95 23.88 -1.61
CA THR A 4 -1.53 25.21 -1.38
C THR A 4 -2.06 25.41 0.04
N THR A 5 -2.20 24.35 0.83
CA THR A 5 -2.70 24.43 2.21
C THR A 5 -1.64 25.01 3.13
N LYS A 6 -1.97 26.10 3.83
CA LYS A 6 -1.15 26.65 4.90
C LYS A 6 -1.58 26.08 6.25
N ALA A 7 -0.67 26.05 7.21
CA ALA A 7 -0.99 25.63 8.59
C ALA A 7 -2.11 26.49 9.20
N SER A 8 -2.14 27.79 8.88
CA SER A 8 -3.18 28.72 9.28
C SER A 8 -4.58 28.40 8.74
N ASP A 9 -4.69 27.58 7.70
CA ASP A 9 -5.99 27.16 7.16
C ASP A 9 -6.61 26.02 7.98
N VAL A 10 -5.83 25.38 8.86
CA VAL A 10 -6.22 24.19 9.63
C VAL A 10 -6.18 24.46 11.14
N TRP A 11 -5.22 25.26 11.59
CA TRP A 11 -4.92 25.49 13.00
C TRP A 11 -4.74 26.97 13.33
N ASP A 12 -5.23 27.38 14.50
CA ASP A 12 -4.91 28.69 15.08
C ASP A 12 -3.43 28.78 15.53
N GLU A 13 -2.96 29.98 15.89
CA GLU A 13 -1.56 30.21 16.28
C GLU A 13 -1.09 29.33 17.45
N ASN A 14 -1.96 29.07 18.44
CA ASN A 14 -1.63 28.25 19.60
C ASN A 14 -1.55 26.77 19.21
N GLN A 15 -2.50 26.30 18.40
CA GLN A 15 -2.51 24.94 17.88
C GLN A 15 -1.29 24.68 16.98
N GLN A 16 -0.90 25.65 16.15
CA GLN A 16 0.31 25.59 15.33
C GLN A 16 1.56 25.45 16.21
N ALA A 17 1.69 26.26 17.27
CA ALA A 17 2.83 26.19 18.18
C ALA A 17 2.91 24.83 18.90
N VAL A 18 1.78 24.26 19.33
CA VAL A 18 1.74 22.92 19.92
C VAL A 18 2.09 21.85 18.89
N MET A 19 1.54 21.91 17.68
CA MET A 19 1.83 20.92 16.64
C MET A 19 3.31 20.92 16.26
N LEU A 20 3.91 22.10 16.11
CA LEU A 20 5.34 22.24 15.86
C LEU A 20 6.17 21.65 17.00
N ALA A 21 5.79 21.91 18.25
CA ALA A 21 6.45 21.34 19.43
C ALA A 21 6.31 19.81 19.52
N VAL A 22 5.19 19.25 19.07
CA VAL A 22 4.97 17.79 18.99
C VAL A 22 5.89 17.18 17.91
N ALA A 23 5.93 17.76 16.71
CA ALA A 23 6.76 17.26 15.62
C ALA A 23 8.26 17.39 15.95
N ASP A 24 8.68 18.52 16.54
CA ASP A 24 10.03 18.76 17.04
C ASP A 24 10.43 17.77 18.14
N ALA A 25 9.50 17.25 18.95
CA ALA A 25 9.83 16.23 19.94
C ALA A 25 10.20 14.86 19.31
N PHE A 26 9.75 14.59 18.08
CA PHE A 26 10.13 13.37 17.33
C PHE A 26 11.35 13.56 16.44
N VAL A 27 11.54 14.77 15.90
CA VAL A 27 12.74 15.10 15.10
C VAL A 27 13.29 16.43 15.60
N PRO A 28 13.93 16.48 16.78
CA PRO A 28 14.48 17.70 17.32
C PRO A 28 15.80 18.07 16.65
N HIS A 29 16.17 19.33 16.80
CA HIS A 29 17.53 19.76 16.57
C HIS A 29 18.45 19.09 17.61
N LEU A 30 19.53 18.43 17.18
CA LEU A 30 20.49 17.78 18.08
C LEU A 30 21.84 18.51 18.01
N ASP A 31 22.49 18.65 19.15
CA ASP A 31 23.83 19.23 19.26
C ASP A 31 24.73 18.39 20.18
N GLY A 32 26.00 18.83 20.30
CA GLY A 32 26.96 18.29 21.25
C GLY A 32 27.09 16.75 21.22
N PRO A 33 27.02 16.08 22.39
CA PRO A 33 27.15 14.61 22.46
C PRO A 33 26.07 13.84 21.70
N GLU A 34 24.87 14.38 21.55
CA GLU A 34 23.77 13.69 20.87
C GLU A 34 23.99 13.68 19.35
N ALA A 35 24.32 14.84 18.76
CA ALA A 35 24.70 14.93 17.37
C ALA A 35 25.95 14.09 17.06
N ALA A 36 26.95 14.12 17.93
CA ALA A 36 28.16 13.30 17.77
C ALA A 36 27.85 11.80 17.73
N ARG A 37 26.91 11.31 18.55
CA ARG A 37 26.45 9.91 18.51
C ARG A 37 25.76 9.55 17.20
N VAL A 38 24.94 10.45 16.65
CA VAL A 38 24.33 10.25 15.34
C VAL A 38 25.41 10.17 14.26
N VAL A 39 26.34 11.13 14.20
CA VAL A 39 27.43 11.14 13.22
C VAL A 39 28.28 9.86 13.31
N ALA A 40 28.57 9.38 14.52
CA ALA A 40 29.34 8.15 14.73
C ALA A 40 28.65 6.87 14.24
N SER A 41 27.34 6.90 13.96
CA SER A 41 26.59 5.77 13.42
C SER A 41 26.67 5.64 11.90
N LEU A 42 27.27 6.62 11.22
CA LEU A 42 27.45 6.61 9.78
C LEU A 42 28.29 5.38 9.36
N PRO A 43 27.81 4.53 8.43
CA PRO A 43 28.55 3.35 8.00
C PRO A 43 29.95 3.70 7.44
N PRO A 44 30.98 2.87 7.67
CA PRO A 44 32.32 3.08 7.09
C PRO A 44 32.32 3.14 5.56
N THR A 45 31.36 2.47 4.92
CA THR A 45 31.10 2.40 3.47
C THR A 45 30.21 3.53 2.95
N ALA A 46 29.85 4.51 3.78
CA ALA A 46 29.03 5.65 3.36
C ALA A 46 29.69 6.47 2.23
N THR A 47 28.85 6.99 1.33
CA THR A 47 29.27 7.82 0.19
C THR A 47 29.80 9.18 0.64
N ASP A 48 30.55 9.86 -0.24
CA ASP A 48 31.05 11.21 0.04
C ASP A 48 29.93 12.21 0.34
N ARG A 49 28.82 12.12 -0.39
CA ARG A 49 27.64 12.97 -0.17
C ARG A 49 27.03 12.75 1.21
N GLN A 50 26.96 11.51 1.68
CA GLN A 50 26.51 11.23 3.05
C GLN A 50 27.47 11.82 4.09
N ARG A 51 28.79 11.71 3.89
CA ARG A 51 29.79 12.30 4.81
C ARG A 51 29.72 13.82 4.86
N GLU A 52 29.42 14.46 3.74
CA GLU A 52 29.21 15.90 3.66
C GLU A 52 27.97 16.33 4.48
N LEU A 53 26.87 15.58 4.35
CA LEU A 53 25.59 15.96 4.94
C LEU A 53 25.35 15.43 6.35
N VAL A 54 26.12 14.45 6.84
CA VAL A 54 25.84 13.76 8.11
C VAL A 54 25.75 14.71 9.31
N ALA A 55 26.62 15.72 9.37
CA ALA A 55 26.61 16.70 10.46
C ALA A 55 25.36 17.60 10.40
N GLN A 56 24.97 18.02 9.19
CA GLN A 56 23.74 18.78 8.98
C GLN A 56 22.52 17.94 9.36
N PHE A 57 22.40 16.71 8.86
CA PHE A 57 21.29 15.82 9.18
C PHE A 57 21.17 15.52 10.69
N ALA A 58 22.31 15.30 11.36
CA ALA A 58 22.33 15.14 12.81
C ALA A 58 21.73 16.36 13.51
N ALA A 59 22.09 17.57 13.05
CA ALA A 59 21.58 18.82 13.59
C ALA A 59 20.12 19.10 13.21
N ASP A 60 19.67 18.79 12.00
CA ASP A 60 18.37 19.21 11.45
C ASP A 60 17.15 18.82 12.32
N GLY A 61 16.43 19.81 12.85
CA GLY A 61 15.15 19.61 13.53
C GLY A 61 13.95 19.91 12.63
N PHE A 62 12.78 19.37 12.97
CA PHE A 62 11.53 19.65 12.28
C PHE A 62 11.22 21.16 12.27
N LYS A 63 11.46 21.83 13.41
CA LYS A 63 11.20 23.27 13.57
C LYS A 63 12.15 24.18 12.76
N ASP A 64 13.28 23.66 12.31
CA ASP A 64 14.27 24.43 11.55
C ASP A 64 13.77 24.73 10.12
N TYR A 65 12.70 24.03 9.70
CA TYR A 65 12.11 24.12 8.37
C TYR A 65 10.61 24.45 8.45
N PRO A 66 10.23 25.74 8.55
CA PRO A 66 8.83 26.15 8.78
C PRO A 66 7.81 25.62 7.77
N TYR A 67 8.21 25.41 6.51
CA TYR A 67 7.33 24.84 5.48
C TYR A 67 6.85 23.42 5.80
N LEU A 68 7.55 22.67 6.66
CA LEU A 68 7.13 21.33 7.07
C LEU A 68 5.84 21.37 7.89
N LEU A 69 5.56 22.45 8.61
CA LEU A 69 4.28 22.61 9.31
C LEU A 69 3.11 22.75 8.33
N ASP A 70 3.30 23.49 7.23
CA ASP A 70 2.31 23.57 6.14
C ASP A 70 2.09 22.20 5.49
N ARG A 71 3.17 21.43 5.26
CA ARG A 71 3.09 20.05 4.75
C ARG A 71 2.35 19.13 5.71
N PHE A 72 2.57 19.28 7.01
CA PHE A 72 1.83 18.52 8.03
C PHE A 72 0.35 18.88 7.98
N ALA A 73 0.00 20.17 7.99
CA ALA A 73 -1.39 20.62 7.92
C ALA A 73 -2.10 20.11 6.66
N HIS A 74 -1.42 20.17 5.51
CA HIS A 74 -1.91 19.60 4.26
C HIS A 74 -2.20 18.10 4.41
N GLN A 75 -1.21 17.32 4.86
CA GLN A 75 -1.34 15.87 5.02
C GLN A 75 -2.48 15.51 5.98
N ALA A 76 -2.61 16.22 7.12
CA ALA A 76 -3.68 16.00 8.08
C ALA A 76 -5.07 16.25 7.45
N ARG A 77 -5.20 17.31 6.65
CA ARG A 77 -6.46 17.67 5.97
C ARG A 77 -6.88 16.67 4.91
N VAL A 78 -5.95 16.13 4.13
CA VAL A 78 -6.27 15.15 3.07
C VAL A 78 -6.49 13.74 3.61
N SER A 79 -5.86 13.39 4.73
CA SER A 79 -5.89 12.02 5.30
C SER A 79 -7.06 11.78 6.25
N LEU A 80 -7.37 12.75 7.11
CA LEU A 80 -8.22 12.52 8.27
C LEU A 80 -9.71 12.78 8.01
N SER A 81 -10.56 12.15 8.82
CA SER A 81 -11.98 12.51 8.91
C SER A 81 -12.14 13.86 9.61
N ALA A 82 -13.20 14.61 9.27
CA ALA A 82 -13.51 15.88 9.94
C ALA A 82 -13.66 15.69 11.46
N SER A 83 -14.25 14.57 11.87
CA SER A 83 -14.32 14.10 13.26
C SER A 83 -12.94 13.97 13.91
N THR A 84 -12.03 13.22 13.27
CA THR A 84 -10.69 12.99 13.81
C THR A 84 -9.87 14.28 13.86
N LEU A 85 -9.95 15.11 12.81
CA LEU A 85 -9.27 16.40 12.79
C LEU A 85 -9.78 17.34 13.88
N TRP A 86 -11.09 17.36 14.13
CA TRP A 86 -11.67 18.12 15.24
C TRP A 86 -11.17 17.63 16.61
N GLN A 87 -11.07 16.31 16.82
CA GLN A 87 -10.52 15.74 18.07
C GLN A 87 -9.05 16.14 18.29
N ILE A 88 -8.26 16.16 17.21
CA ILE A 88 -6.88 16.65 17.25
C ILE A 88 -6.87 18.12 17.64
N ASN A 89 -7.67 18.96 16.98
CA ASN A 89 -7.72 20.39 17.27
C ASN A 89 -8.10 20.67 18.73
N LEU A 90 -9.07 19.94 19.28
CA LEU A 90 -9.42 20.03 20.70
C LEU A 90 -8.24 19.65 21.61
N THR A 91 -7.51 18.58 21.27
CA THR A 91 -6.33 18.13 22.01
C THR A 91 -5.22 19.18 21.98
N LEU A 92 -4.94 19.77 20.81
CA LEU A 92 -3.94 20.82 20.64
C LEU A 92 -4.31 22.07 21.44
N SER A 93 -5.56 22.51 21.39
CA SER A 93 -6.04 23.65 22.18
C SER A 93 -5.93 23.40 23.68
N ALA A 94 -6.23 22.18 24.15
CA ALA A 94 -6.05 21.83 25.56
C ALA A 94 -4.57 21.88 25.97
N LEU A 95 -3.68 21.26 25.19
CA LEU A 95 -2.23 21.26 25.42
C LEU A 95 -1.62 22.67 25.40
N ALA A 96 -2.21 23.60 24.63
CA ALA A 96 -1.74 24.98 24.57
C ALA A 96 -1.98 25.77 25.87
N THR A 97 -2.75 25.24 26.82
CA THR A 97 -3.05 25.89 28.10
C THR A 97 -2.36 25.19 29.27
N ARG A 98 -2.03 25.94 30.33
CA ARG A 98 -1.48 25.37 31.58
C ARG A 98 -2.39 24.29 32.20
N PRO A 99 -3.71 24.54 32.42
CA PRO A 99 -4.58 23.52 33.01
C PRO A 99 -4.80 22.32 32.09
N GLY A 100 -4.98 22.53 30.78
CA GLY A 100 -5.20 21.43 29.84
C GLY A 100 -3.96 20.56 29.65
N CYS A 101 -2.77 21.15 29.58
CA CYS A 101 -1.52 20.39 29.58
C CYS A 101 -1.33 19.61 30.89
N LEU A 102 -1.58 20.22 32.06
CA LEU A 102 -1.53 19.50 33.34
C LEU A 102 -2.49 18.31 33.36
N ALA A 103 -3.71 18.48 32.85
CA ALA A 103 -4.71 17.42 32.79
C ALA A 103 -4.31 16.27 31.84
N LEU A 104 -3.72 16.57 30.68
CA LEU A 104 -3.38 15.56 29.66
C LEU A 104 -2.00 14.92 29.85
N THR A 105 -1.07 15.60 30.52
CA THR A 105 0.34 15.19 30.59
C THR A 105 0.89 15.09 32.01
N GLY A 106 0.18 15.63 33.01
CA GLY A 106 0.68 15.71 34.39
C GLY A 106 1.87 16.67 34.54
N ARG A 107 2.04 17.63 33.61
CA ARG A 107 3.09 18.66 33.65
C ARG A 107 2.49 20.06 33.64
N LEU A 108 3.03 20.94 34.48
CA LEU A 108 2.59 22.33 34.59
C LEU A 108 3.28 23.18 33.51
N GLY A 109 2.48 23.96 32.78
CA GLY A 109 2.94 24.80 31.67
C GLY A 109 2.21 24.44 30.39
N PRO A 110 2.06 25.36 29.41
CA PRO A 110 1.55 24.97 28.10
C PRO A 110 2.59 24.10 27.38
N PHE A 111 2.14 23.09 26.63
CA PHE A 111 3.02 22.03 26.08
C PHE A 111 4.19 22.58 25.26
N GLN A 112 3.94 23.58 24.42
CA GLN A 112 4.94 24.22 23.56
C GLN A 112 6.04 24.95 24.34
N ALA A 113 5.80 25.34 25.59
CA ALA A 113 6.79 26.00 26.45
C ALA A 113 7.62 25.02 27.30
N LEU A 114 7.29 23.72 27.27
CA LEU A 114 8.09 22.68 27.92
C LEU A 114 9.38 22.45 27.11
N ASP A 115 10.46 22.08 27.79
CA ASP A 115 11.69 21.67 27.13
C ASP A 115 11.51 20.39 26.30
N THR A 116 12.37 20.20 25.30
CA THR A 116 12.30 19.05 24.38
C THR A 116 12.35 17.70 25.09
N PRO A 117 13.28 17.43 26.03
CA PRO A 117 13.29 16.16 26.77
C PRO A 117 11.98 15.86 27.49
N THR A 118 11.36 16.88 28.11
CA THR A 118 10.07 16.73 28.78
C THR A 118 8.96 16.40 27.79
N ARG A 119 8.90 17.09 26.64
CA ARG A 119 7.91 16.81 25.58
C ARG A 119 8.06 15.39 25.03
N ALA A 120 9.28 14.95 24.75
CA ALA A 120 9.58 13.60 24.29
C ALA A 120 9.15 12.54 25.32
N ALA A 121 9.41 12.77 26.60
CA ALA A 121 8.99 11.86 27.69
C ALA A 121 7.47 11.74 27.80
N ILE A 122 6.73 12.85 27.63
CA ILE A 122 5.25 12.83 27.61
C ILE A 122 4.74 11.94 26.47
N LEU A 123 5.22 12.17 25.24
CA LEU A 123 4.76 11.44 24.05
C LEU A 123 5.13 9.96 24.11
N LYS A 124 6.31 9.63 24.65
CA LYS A 124 6.71 8.25 24.94
C LYS A 124 5.81 7.59 25.99
N GLY A 125 5.45 8.34 27.03
CA GLY A 125 4.49 7.90 28.05
C GLY A 125 3.09 7.65 27.48
N TRP A 126 2.64 8.48 26.55
CA TRP A 126 1.37 8.29 25.83
C TRP A 126 1.37 7.03 24.98
N ALA A 127 2.47 6.74 24.27
CA ALA A 127 2.61 5.52 23.48
C ALA A 127 2.53 4.24 24.35
N ALA A 128 3.05 4.30 25.58
CA ALA A 128 3.01 3.19 26.54
C ALA A 128 1.75 3.19 27.44
N SER A 129 0.85 4.16 27.27
CA SER A 129 -0.33 4.34 28.14
C SER A 129 -1.34 3.21 27.96
N PRO A 130 -2.09 2.78 28.99
CA PRO A 130 -3.24 1.90 28.81
C PRO A 130 -4.46 2.61 28.18
N LEU A 131 -4.43 3.94 28.04
CA LEU A 131 -5.52 4.71 27.47
C LEU A 131 -5.41 4.72 25.94
N ALA A 132 -6.34 4.05 25.27
CA ALA A 132 -6.38 3.93 23.81
C ALA A 132 -6.33 5.28 23.07
N LEU A 133 -6.94 6.33 23.64
CA LEU A 133 -6.90 7.68 23.07
C LEU A 133 -5.47 8.25 23.02
N LEU A 134 -4.70 8.09 24.11
CA LEU A 134 -3.32 8.60 24.18
C LEU A 134 -2.39 7.77 23.29
N GLN A 135 -2.57 6.45 23.25
CA GLN A 135 -1.84 5.58 22.32
C GLN A 135 -2.08 5.98 20.86
N LYS A 136 -3.36 6.17 20.48
CA LYS A 136 -3.75 6.64 19.14
C LYS A 136 -3.09 7.97 18.81
N ALA A 137 -3.14 8.94 19.73
CA ALA A 137 -2.52 10.25 19.53
C ALA A 137 -1.01 10.15 19.33
N ALA A 138 -0.30 9.42 20.20
CA ALA A 138 1.15 9.25 20.09
C ALA A 138 1.56 8.53 18.79
N ALA A 139 0.85 7.46 18.41
CA ALA A 139 1.11 6.74 17.17
C ALA A 139 0.90 7.63 15.93
N GLY A 140 -0.21 8.39 15.90
CA GLY A 140 -0.52 9.32 14.82
C GLY A 140 0.49 10.47 14.70
N PHE A 141 0.83 11.11 15.82
CA PHE A 141 1.81 12.19 15.84
C PHE A 141 3.21 11.71 15.44
N LYS A 142 3.65 10.54 15.92
CA LYS A 142 4.91 9.92 15.47
C LYS A 142 4.89 9.69 13.96
N GLY A 143 3.89 8.94 13.49
CA GLY A 143 3.80 8.53 12.08
C GLY A 143 3.80 9.72 11.13
N LEU A 144 2.94 10.72 11.37
CA LEU A 144 2.87 11.91 10.52
C LEU A 144 4.12 12.78 10.59
N SER A 145 4.71 12.99 11.77
CA SER A 145 5.94 13.79 11.90
C SER A 145 7.09 13.18 11.09
N LEU A 146 7.28 11.86 11.22
CA LEU A 146 8.34 11.17 10.49
C LEU A 146 8.06 11.14 8.99
N ILE A 147 6.82 10.87 8.57
CA ILE A 147 6.50 10.86 7.13
C ILE A 147 6.70 12.24 6.53
N VAL A 148 6.20 13.30 7.16
CA VAL A 148 6.34 14.66 6.62
C VAL A 148 7.81 15.09 6.55
N PHE A 149 8.58 14.83 7.61
CA PHE A 149 10.01 15.17 7.63
C PHE A 149 10.75 14.45 6.50
N TYR A 150 10.68 13.12 6.45
CA TYR A 150 11.42 12.39 5.44
C TYR A 150 10.82 12.56 4.04
N ARG A 151 9.52 12.75 3.84
CA ARG A 151 8.95 12.89 2.49
C ARG A 151 9.31 14.21 1.83
N PHE A 152 9.41 15.30 2.60
CA PHE A 152 9.54 16.65 2.06
C PHE A 152 10.88 17.33 2.36
N HIS A 153 11.80 16.65 3.06
CA HIS A 153 13.13 17.16 3.35
C HIS A 153 14.21 16.39 2.59
N GLN A 154 14.56 16.88 1.40
CA GLN A 154 15.49 16.22 0.48
C GLN A 154 16.91 16.04 1.04
N THR A 155 17.41 16.98 1.87
CA THR A 155 18.73 16.82 2.51
C THR A 155 18.79 15.57 3.38
N ALA A 156 17.70 15.22 4.06
CA ALA A 156 17.64 13.98 4.83
C ALA A 156 17.73 12.74 3.94
N TRP A 157 17.16 12.74 2.73
CA TRP A 157 17.31 11.62 1.78
C TRP A 157 18.76 11.34 1.45
N GLU A 158 19.47 12.39 1.03
CA GLU A 158 20.85 12.27 0.59
C GLU A 158 21.77 11.87 1.76
N ALA A 159 21.50 12.36 2.98
CA ALA A 159 22.25 11.99 4.18
C ALA A 159 22.08 10.51 4.58
N VAL A 160 20.88 9.94 4.39
CA VAL A 160 20.62 8.51 4.66
C VAL A 160 21.04 7.59 3.51
N GLY A 161 21.59 8.16 2.44
CA GLY A 161 22.07 7.44 1.26
C GLY A 161 21.00 7.19 0.20
N TYR A 162 19.78 7.71 0.37
CA TYR A 162 18.73 7.60 -0.63
C TYR A 162 18.99 8.58 -1.77
N SER A 163 19.18 8.06 -2.99
CA SER A 163 19.33 8.90 -4.16
C SER A 163 18.00 9.56 -4.51
N ASP A 164 18.03 10.87 -4.69
CA ASP A 164 16.89 11.59 -5.25
C ASP A 164 16.52 11.06 -6.65
N GLY A 165 15.22 10.97 -6.92
CA GLY A 165 14.69 10.51 -8.21
C GLY A 165 14.87 9.02 -8.50
N GLN A 166 15.26 8.69 -9.73
CA GLN A 166 15.44 7.32 -10.20
C GLN A 166 16.67 6.66 -9.54
N ALA A 167 16.61 5.36 -9.25
CA ALA A 167 17.73 4.64 -8.65
C ALA A 167 18.97 4.63 -9.58
N SER A 168 20.16 4.49 -9.00
CA SER A 168 21.44 4.75 -9.68
C SER A 168 21.65 3.89 -10.94
N ASP A 169 21.25 2.62 -10.84
CA ASP A 169 21.23 1.60 -11.87
C ASP A 169 20.25 1.88 -13.04
N TRP A 170 19.32 2.82 -12.86
CA TRP A 170 18.40 3.27 -13.92
C TRP A 170 19.04 4.28 -14.84
N LYS A 171 19.90 5.15 -14.31
CA LYS A 171 20.55 6.20 -15.11
C LYS A 171 21.34 5.63 -16.28
N GLU A 172 21.92 4.44 -16.13
CA GLU A 172 22.68 3.75 -17.16
C GLU A 172 21.80 3.02 -18.21
N LYS A 173 20.64 2.45 -17.81
CA LYS A 173 19.76 1.67 -18.70
C LYS A 173 18.69 2.48 -19.43
N VAL A 174 18.19 3.56 -18.83
CA VAL A 174 17.20 4.47 -19.46
C VAL A 174 17.75 5.11 -20.73
N GLN A 175 19.08 5.19 -20.88
CA GLN A 175 19.70 5.66 -22.11
C GLN A 175 19.67 4.63 -23.26
N ALA A 176 19.54 3.34 -22.94
CA ALA A 176 19.56 2.25 -23.93
C ALA A 176 18.17 1.71 -24.31
N GLU A 177 17.16 1.78 -23.43
CA GLU A 177 15.83 1.15 -23.63
C GLU A 177 14.71 2.16 -23.98
N LYS A 178 15.06 3.36 -24.43
CA LYS A 178 14.11 4.45 -24.79
C LYS A 178 13.18 4.16 -26.00
N GLU A 179 13.06 2.93 -26.46
CA GLU A 179 12.65 2.63 -27.85
C GLU A 179 11.21 2.13 -28.08
N GLU A 180 10.39 1.82 -27.06
CA GLU A 180 8.95 1.54 -27.31
C GLU A 180 8.05 2.73 -26.91
N PRO A 181 7.40 3.41 -27.88
CA PRO A 181 6.45 4.47 -27.56
C PRO A 181 5.24 3.90 -26.81
N HIS A 182 4.96 4.46 -25.62
CA HIS A 182 3.78 4.09 -24.84
C HIS A 182 2.48 4.37 -25.61
N TYR A 183 1.44 3.59 -25.32
CA TYR A 183 0.15 3.72 -25.99
C TYR A 183 -0.45 5.14 -25.80
N PRO A 184 -0.79 5.86 -26.88
CA PRO A 184 -1.30 7.22 -26.81
C PRO A 184 -2.79 7.22 -26.48
N TYR A 185 -3.13 7.07 -25.20
CA TYR A 185 -4.52 7.16 -24.75
C TYR A 185 -5.14 8.51 -25.10
N VAL A 186 -6.38 8.46 -25.62
CA VAL A 186 -7.21 9.64 -25.87
C VAL A 186 -8.25 9.73 -24.76
N PHE A 187 -8.36 10.93 -24.17
CA PHE A 187 -9.28 11.19 -23.07
C PHE A 187 -10.39 12.15 -23.51
N GLU A 188 -11.60 11.90 -23.02
CA GLU A 188 -12.79 12.72 -23.31
C GLU A 188 -12.76 14.09 -22.62
N ASN A 189 -11.80 14.32 -21.70
CA ASN A 189 -11.66 15.57 -20.93
C ASN A 189 -11.60 16.82 -21.82
N ASP A 190 -10.87 16.79 -22.95
CA ASP A 190 -10.75 17.95 -23.84
C ASP A 190 -12.09 18.33 -24.47
N LYS A 191 -12.92 17.34 -24.83
CA LYS A 191 -14.28 17.58 -25.37
C LYS A 191 -15.20 18.19 -24.31
N ILE A 192 -15.07 17.75 -23.06
CA ILE A 192 -15.81 18.30 -21.93
C ILE A 192 -15.38 19.74 -21.66
N ALA A 193 -14.07 20.02 -21.66
CA ALA A 193 -13.52 21.36 -21.49
C ALA A 193 -13.97 22.34 -22.58
N ALA A 194 -14.09 21.86 -23.83
CA ALA A 194 -14.57 22.66 -24.95
C ALA A 194 -16.06 23.06 -24.86
N THR A 195 -16.84 22.44 -23.96
CA THR A 195 -18.26 22.79 -23.78
C THR A 195 -18.39 24.10 -23.01
N SER A 196 -19.25 25.03 -23.46
CA SER A 196 -19.44 26.33 -22.80
C SER A 196 -19.75 26.20 -21.29
N PRO A 197 -19.22 27.11 -20.44
CA PRO A 197 -19.57 27.15 -19.02
C PRO A 197 -21.08 27.30 -18.81
N GLY A 198 -21.63 26.61 -17.80
CA GLY A 198 -23.06 26.65 -17.47
C GLY A 198 -23.98 25.78 -18.33
N VAL A 199 -23.44 25.09 -19.34
CA VAL A 199 -24.17 24.06 -20.10
C VAL A 199 -23.97 22.70 -19.44
N ASP A 200 -25.07 21.98 -19.23
CA ASP A 200 -25.07 20.61 -18.74
C ASP A 200 -24.35 19.71 -19.74
N VAL A 201 -23.31 19.01 -19.28
CA VAL A 201 -22.56 18.06 -20.11
C VAL A 201 -23.20 16.69 -19.94
N GLU A 202 -23.60 16.07 -21.05
CA GLU A 202 -24.06 14.69 -21.10
C GLU A 202 -23.09 13.84 -21.92
N LEU A 203 -22.75 12.65 -21.41
CA LEU A 203 -21.98 11.63 -22.12
C LEU A 203 -22.84 10.38 -22.27
N ASP A 204 -22.84 9.77 -23.45
CA ASP A 204 -23.58 8.54 -23.72
C ASP A 204 -22.64 7.35 -23.98
N THR A 205 -22.99 6.21 -23.41
CA THR A 205 -22.30 4.94 -23.63
C THR A 205 -23.27 3.77 -23.54
N ASP A 206 -22.88 2.59 -24.03
CA ASP A 206 -23.67 1.38 -23.78
C ASP A 206 -23.41 0.89 -22.36
N VAL A 207 -22.13 0.86 -21.96
CA VAL A 207 -21.71 0.45 -20.62
C VAL A 207 -20.83 1.52 -19.99
N LEU A 208 -21.17 1.94 -18.78
CA LEU A 208 -20.31 2.77 -17.94
C LEU A 208 -19.52 1.88 -16.98
N ILE A 209 -18.19 2.01 -17.00
CA ILE A 209 -17.28 1.34 -16.08
C ILE A 209 -16.67 2.40 -15.17
N ILE A 210 -16.97 2.31 -13.88
CA ILE A 210 -16.54 3.27 -12.86
C ILE A 210 -15.23 2.76 -12.25
N GLY A 211 -14.11 3.37 -12.61
CA GLY A 211 -12.76 3.02 -12.17
C GLY A 211 -11.99 2.20 -13.21
N SER A 212 -10.75 2.62 -13.49
CA SER A 212 -9.86 1.99 -14.49
C SER A 212 -8.94 0.91 -13.92
N GLY A 213 -9.14 0.53 -12.65
CA GLY A 213 -8.27 -0.37 -11.90
C GLY A 213 -8.24 -1.82 -12.42
N ALA A 214 -7.71 -2.72 -11.58
CA ALA A 214 -7.48 -4.13 -11.92
C ALA A 214 -8.70 -4.83 -12.56
N GLY A 215 -9.90 -4.56 -12.05
CA GLY A 215 -11.12 -5.13 -12.60
C GLY A 215 -11.71 -4.36 -13.79
N GLY A 216 -11.71 -3.03 -13.71
CA GLY A 216 -12.31 -2.15 -14.72
C GLY A 216 -11.69 -2.33 -16.11
N GLY A 217 -10.36 -2.44 -16.20
CA GLY A 217 -9.68 -2.72 -17.46
C GLY A 217 -10.07 -4.06 -18.07
N VAL A 218 -10.17 -5.12 -17.25
CA VAL A 218 -10.55 -6.47 -17.71
C VAL A 218 -11.98 -6.48 -18.26
N VAL A 219 -12.91 -5.85 -17.54
CA VAL A 219 -14.31 -5.72 -17.99
C VAL A 219 -14.37 -4.91 -19.29
N ALA A 220 -13.66 -3.78 -19.36
CA ALA A 220 -13.61 -2.94 -20.55
C ALA A 220 -13.14 -3.74 -21.77
N LYS A 221 -11.99 -4.42 -21.66
CA LYS A 221 -11.44 -5.27 -22.71
C LYS A 221 -12.45 -6.31 -23.17
N TYR A 222 -13.05 -7.03 -22.23
CA TYR A 222 -13.96 -8.14 -22.55
C TYR A 222 -15.24 -7.68 -23.27
N LEU A 223 -15.83 -6.55 -22.85
CA LEU A 223 -17.09 -6.04 -23.41
C LEU A 223 -16.87 -5.28 -24.74
N THR A 224 -15.79 -4.53 -24.86
CA THR A 224 -15.46 -3.77 -26.08
C THR A 224 -15.12 -4.68 -27.26
N GLU A 225 -14.46 -5.83 -27.00
CA GLU A 225 -14.29 -6.90 -27.98
C GLU A 225 -15.64 -7.44 -28.51
N ARG A 226 -16.71 -7.34 -27.72
CA ARG A 226 -18.07 -7.76 -28.11
C ARG A 226 -18.86 -6.65 -28.78
N GLY A 227 -18.19 -5.58 -29.21
CA GLY A 227 -18.80 -4.47 -29.94
C GLY A 227 -19.61 -3.51 -29.08
N LEU A 228 -19.52 -3.61 -27.74
CA LEU A 228 -20.16 -2.65 -26.84
C LEU A 228 -19.30 -1.40 -26.72
N ARG A 229 -19.93 -0.22 -26.81
CA ARG A 229 -19.26 1.03 -26.46
C ARG A 229 -19.16 1.13 -24.95
N CYS A 230 -17.93 1.27 -24.44
CA CYS A 230 -17.66 1.39 -23.01
C CYS A 230 -17.00 2.73 -22.70
N LEU A 231 -17.48 3.42 -21.67
CA LEU A 231 -16.81 4.60 -21.12
C LEU A 231 -16.21 4.22 -19.77
N ILE A 232 -14.89 4.37 -19.63
CA ILE A 232 -14.15 4.11 -18.41
C ILE A 232 -13.90 5.45 -17.71
N ALA A 233 -14.51 5.62 -16.54
CA ALA A 233 -14.42 6.82 -15.73
C ALA A 233 -13.41 6.64 -14.59
N GLU A 234 -12.29 7.34 -14.63
CA GLU A 234 -11.22 7.30 -13.63
C GLU A 234 -11.19 8.60 -12.83
N LYS A 235 -11.09 8.51 -11.50
CA LYS A 235 -11.02 9.69 -10.63
C LYS A 235 -9.62 10.31 -10.61
N GLY A 236 -8.58 9.51 -10.81
CA GLY A 236 -7.20 9.94 -10.78
C GLY A 236 -6.71 10.49 -12.12
N THR A 237 -5.43 10.86 -12.13
CA THR A 237 -4.70 11.32 -13.32
C THR A 237 -3.96 10.15 -14.00
N TYR A 238 -3.48 10.36 -15.22
CA TYR A 238 -2.58 9.42 -15.90
C TYR A 238 -1.13 9.93 -15.84
N MET A 239 -0.32 9.31 -14.99
CA MET A 239 1.12 9.51 -14.98
C MET A 239 1.76 8.62 -16.04
N ARG A 240 2.27 9.22 -17.12
CA ARG A 240 3.02 8.47 -18.14
C ARG A 240 4.36 8.04 -17.54
N PRO A 241 4.91 6.87 -17.91
CA PRO A 241 6.20 6.44 -17.38
C PRO A 241 7.31 7.49 -17.53
N ALA A 242 7.31 8.27 -18.62
CA ALA A 242 8.24 9.38 -18.85
C ALA A 242 8.09 10.56 -17.86
N ASP A 243 6.92 10.75 -17.24
CA ASP A 243 6.65 11.81 -16.27
C ASP A 243 6.93 11.36 -14.81
N VAL A 244 7.23 10.07 -14.59
CA VAL A 244 7.49 9.50 -13.26
C VAL A 244 8.93 9.77 -12.85
N THR A 245 9.10 10.51 -11.74
CA THR A 245 10.43 10.84 -11.19
C THR A 245 10.99 9.77 -10.27
N GLY A 246 10.15 8.92 -9.69
CA GLY A 246 10.54 7.99 -8.63
C GLY A 246 10.75 8.65 -7.26
N ARG A 247 10.33 9.91 -7.10
CA ARG A 247 10.38 10.64 -5.82
C ARG A 247 9.10 10.45 -5.02
N GLU A 248 9.23 10.44 -3.69
CA GLU A 248 8.08 10.27 -2.81
C GLU A 248 7.14 11.48 -2.82
N ASP A 249 7.69 12.68 -2.94
CA ASP A 249 6.95 13.95 -2.96
C ASP A 249 6.23 14.22 -4.29
N GLN A 250 6.41 13.36 -5.30
CA GLN A 250 5.58 13.30 -6.50
C GLN A 250 4.69 12.05 -6.49
N GLY A 251 5.27 10.87 -6.26
CA GLY A 251 4.58 9.59 -6.45
C GLY A 251 3.36 9.41 -5.54
N TYR A 252 3.49 9.76 -4.25
CA TYR A 252 2.37 9.63 -3.32
C TYR A 252 1.24 10.64 -3.60
N PRO A 253 1.52 11.95 -3.73
CA PRO A 253 0.47 12.93 -4.02
C PRO A 253 -0.30 12.69 -5.33
N GLU A 254 0.40 12.29 -6.39
CA GLU A 254 -0.20 12.20 -7.73
C GLU A 254 -0.91 10.86 -8.00
N MET A 255 -0.58 9.78 -7.27
CA MET A 255 -1.08 8.43 -7.61
C MET A 255 -1.79 7.68 -6.48
N TYR A 256 -1.97 8.26 -5.30
CA TYR A 256 -2.63 7.60 -4.17
C TYR A 256 -3.79 8.42 -3.60
N GLU A 257 -4.81 7.71 -3.11
CA GLU A 257 -5.82 8.32 -2.25
C GLU A 257 -5.16 8.92 -1.02
N ALA A 258 -5.57 10.15 -0.67
CA ALA A 258 -5.05 10.89 0.47
C ALA A 258 -3.51 10.89 0.56
N GLU A 259 -2.84 10.92 -0.59
CA GLU A 259 -1.38 10.92 -0.70
C GLU A 259 -0.71 9.73 0.03
N GLY A 260 -1.37 8.58 0.02
CA GLY A 260 -0.87 7.33 0.59
C GLY A 260 -1.10 7.16 2.10
N LEU A 261 -1.88 8.04 2.73
CA LEU A 261 -2.22 7.96 4.15
C LEU A 261 -3.74 7.97 4.37
N MET A 262 -4.36 6.80 4.38
CA MET A 262 -5.77 6.63 4.76
C MET A 262 -5.90 5.78 6.04
N PRO A 263 -5.80 6.37 7.24
CA PRO A 263 -6.02 5.62 8.46
C PRO A 263 -7.48 5.19 8.61
N VAL A 264 -7.68 3.99 9.15
CA VAL A 264 -9.01 3.59 9.67
C VAL A 264 -9.37 4.45 10.89
N GLU A 265 -10.65 4.62 11.22
CA GLU A 265 -11.10 5.63 12.22
C GLU A 265 -10.49 5.45 13.63
N ASN A 266 -10.14 4.22 14.02
CA ASN A 266 -9.48 3.97 15.30
C ASN A 266 -7.95 4.19 15.26
N GLY A 267 -7.38 4.53 14.10
CA GLY A 267 -5.96 4.82 13.87
C GLY A 267 -5.04 3.60 13.77
N SER A 268 -5.57 2.38 13.93
CA SER A 268 -4.74 1.18 14.12
C SER A 268 -4.06 0.65 12.86
N VAL A 269 -4.61 0.96 11.67
CA VAL A 269 -4.09 0.53 10.37
C VAL A 269 -4.11 1.72 9.41
N ASN A 270 -2.98 2.00 8.78
CA ASN A 270 -2.91 2.96 7.67
C ASN A 270 -3.04 2.25 6.32
N VAL A 271 -3.92 2.72 5.46
CA VAL A 271 -4.24 2.10 4.17
C VAL A 271 -3.61 2.88 3.01
N LEU A 272 -2.96 2.17 2.09
CA LEU A 272 -2.47 2.67 0.82
C LEU A 272 -3.40 2.20 -0.30
N ALA A 273 -4.00 3.13 -1.04
CA ALA A 273 -4.87 2.82 -2.18
C ALA A 273 -4.51 3.68 -3.39
N GLY A 274 -4.35 3.05 -4.56
CA GLY A 274 -4.03 3.77 -5.80
C GLY A 274 -5.21 4.63 -6.29
N SER A 275 -4.90 5.85 -6.72
CA SER A 275 -5.80 6.85 -7.29
C SER A 275 -5.17 7.43 -8.56
N THR A 276 -5.09 6.60 -9.60
CA THR A 276 -4.45 6.93 -10.88
C THR A 276 -5.01 6.02 -11.96
N PHE A 277 -4.81 6.36 -13.23
CA PHE A 277 -5.17 5.51 -14.36
C PHE A 277 -4.47 4.14 -14.26
N GLY A 278 -5.26 3.06 -14.31
CA GLY A 278 -4.84 1.68 -13.99
C GLY A 278 -4.97 1.29 -12.50
N GLY A 279 -5.31 2.24 -11.63
CA GLY A 279 -5.54 2.06 -10.20
C GLY A 279 -4.33 1.47 -9.47
N GLY A 280 -4.59 0.59 -8.48
CA GLY A 280 -3.55 -0.08 -7.70
C GLY A 280 -2.55 -0.91 -8.54
N THR A 281 -2.91 -1.32 -9.77
CA THR A 281 -2.00 -2.07 -10.65
C THR A 281 -0.84 -1.21 -11.16
N THR A 282 -1.01 0.11 -11.19
CA THR A 282 0.02 1.07 -11.60
C THR A 282 1.10 1.21 -10.53
N VAL A 283 0.73 1.06 -9.25
CA VAL A 283 1.62 1.35 -8.11
C VAL A 283 1.99 0.13 -7.24
N ASN A 284 1.49 -1.07 -7.54
CA ASN A 284 1.90 -2.29 -6.83
C ASN A 284 3.30 -2.81 -7.25
N TRP A 285 3.77 -3.87 -6.58
CA TRP A 285 5.11 -4.45 -6.76
C TRP A 285 5.15 -5.73 -7.60
N SER A 286 4.29 -5.84 -8.61
CA SER A 286 4.31 -6.92 -9.62
C SER A 286 4.06 -8.36 -9.15
N ALA A 287 4.04 -8.62 -7.84
CA ALA A 287 3.77 -9.91 -7.23
C ALA A 287 2.43 -10.51 -7.70
N SER A 288 2.49 -11.74 -8.20
CA SER A 288 1.38 -12.43 -8.88
C SER A 288 1.16 -13.85 -8.33
N LEU A 289 0.87 -13.93 -7.03
CA LEU A 289 0.55 -15.19 -6.34
C LEU A 289 -0.92 -15.59 -6.54
N LYS A 290 -1.16 -16.87 -6.86
CA LYS A 290 -2.51 -17.44 -6.98
C LYS A 290 -3.07 -17.78 -5.60
N PRO A 291 -4.39 -17.59 -5.36
CA PRO A 291 -5.01 -17.94 -4.09
C PRO A 291 -4.93 -19.44 -3.84
N ARG A 292 -4.59 -19.82 -2.60
CA ARG A 292 -4.41 -21.22 -2.21
C ARG A 292 -5.73 -21.99 -2.20
N HIS A 293 -5.62 -23.32 -2.22
CA HIS A 293 -6.79 -24.21 -2.21
C HIS A 293 -7.71 -23.94 -1.00
N TYR A 294 -7.17 -23.78 0.21
CA TYR A 294 -7.98 -23.56 1.41
C TYR A 294 -8.84 -22.28 1.34
N ALA A 295 -8.32 -21.20 0.74
CA ALA A 295 -9.07 -19.96 0.58
C ALA A 295 -10.20 -20.12 -0.44
N ARG A 296 -9.88 -20.74 -1.60
CA ARG A 296 -10.86 -21.03 -2.66
C ARG A 296 -11.95 -21.98 -2.17
N GLU A 297 -11.59 -22.96 -1.35
CA GLU A 297 -12.52 -23.91 -0.75
C GLU A 297 -13.49 -23.23 0.22
N ALA A 298 -12.98 -22.36 1.09
CA ALA A 298 -13.80 -21.56 1.99
C ALA A 298 -14.79 -20.68 1.20
N TRP A 299 -14.33 -20.03 0.13
CA TRP A 299 -15.19 -19.23 -0.73
C TRP A 299 -16.32 -20.05 -1.37
N ALA A 300 -16.00 -21.23 -1.88
CA ALA A 300 -16.98 -22.09 -2.51
C ALA A 300 -18.03 -22.63 -1.52
N THR A 301 -17.60 -23.08 -0.35
CA THR A 301 -18.45 -23.79 0.60
C THR A 301 -19.19 -22.85 1.56
N LYS A 302 -18.50 -21.89 2.17
CA LYS A 302 -19.07 -20.98 3.19
C LYS A 302 -19.98 -19.92 2.56
N HIS A 303 -19.65 -19.46 1.34
CA HIS A 303 -20.38 -18.38 0.68
C HIS A 303 -21.26 -18.85 -0.49
N GLY A 304 -21.23 -20.15 -0.80
CA GLY A 304 -22.02 -20.73 -1.89
C GLY A 304 -21.56 -20.32 -3.28
N LEU A 305 -20.25 -20.26 -3.51
CA LEU A 305 -19.64 -19.74 -4.73
C LEU A 305 -18.78 -20.80 -5.43
N PRO A 306 -19.36 -21.89 -5.96
CA PRO A 306 -18.63 -23.03 -6.52
C PRO A 306 -17.69 -22.64 -7.67
N TYR A 307 -17.94 -21.50 -8.34
CA TYR A 307 -17.06 -20.90 -9.34
C TYR A 307 -15.59 -20.86 -8.89
N PHE A 308 -15.31 -20.44 -7.66
CA PHE A 308 -13.93 -20.27 -7.17
C PHE A 308 -13.16 -21.59 -7.00
N ARG A 309 -13.86 -22.71 -6.80
CA ARG A 309 -13.25 -24.05 -6.79
C ARG A 309 -13.22 -24.67 -8.19
N GLY A 310 -14.12 -24.25 -9.07
CA GLY A 310 -14.31 -24.83 -10.39
C GLY A 310 -13.16 -24.59 -11.38
N PRO A 311 -13.17 -25.33 -12.51
CA PRO A 311 -12.22 -25.14 -13.60
C PRO A 311 -12.31 -23.73 -14.20
N ALA A 312 -13.51 -23.15 -14.32
CA ALA A 312 -13.71 -21.83 -14.90
C ALA A 312 -12.86 -20.72 -14.23
N PHE A 313 -12.79 -20.67 -12.90
CA PHE A 313 -11.93 -19.69 -12.21
C PHE A 313 -10.44 -19.98 -12.41
N SER A 314 -10.07 -21.26 -12.53
CA SER A 314 -8.68 -21.65 -12.82
C SER A 314 -8.29 -21.21 -14.23
N ASP A 315 -9.19 -21.34 -15.20
CA ASP A 315 -9.00 -20.87 -16.57
C ASP A 315 -8.90 -19.34 -16.62
N ASP A 316 -9.70 -18.61 -15.84
CA ASP A 316 -9.59 -17.16 -15.75
C ASP A 316 -8.29 -16.70 -15.11
N LEU A 317 -7.84 -17.35 -14.03
CA LEU A 317 -6.52 -17.10 -13.44
C LEU A 317 -5.41 -17.34 -14.46
N ASN A 318 -5.49 -18.42 -15.23
CA ASN A 318 -4.50 -18.76 -16.25
C ASN A 318 -4.52 -17.76 -17.42
N ALA A 319 -5.69 -17.34 -17.88
CA ALA A 319 -5.82 -16.35 -18.94
C ALA A 319 -5.25 -14.99 -18.52
N VAL A 320 -5.52 -14.56 -17.28
CA VAL A 320 -4.94 -13.34 -16.71
C VAL A 320 -3.42 -13.44 -16.60
N CYS A 321 -2.92 -14.53 -15.99
CA CYS A 321 -1.47 -14.75 -15.84
C CYS A 321 -0.77 -14.83 -17.20
N GLY A 322 -1.37 -15.50 -18.18
CA GLY A 322 -0.82 -15.63 -19.53
C GLY A 322 -0.73 -14.28 -20.24
N ARG A 323 -1.80 -13.48 -20.23
CA ARG A 323 -1.79 -12.13 -20.84
C ARG A 323 -0.75 -11.21 -20.22
N MET A 324 -0.54 -11.33 -18.92
CA MET A 324 0.41 -10.51 -18.15
C MET A 324 1.85 -11.06 -18.15
N GLY A 325 2.07 -12.24 -18.73
CA GLY A 325 3.36 -12.94 -18.69
C GLY A 325 3.86 -13.23 -17.27
N CYS A 326 2.94 -13.58 -16.35
CA CYS A 326 3.28 -13.85 -14.96
C CYS A 326 4.21 -15.06 -14.86
N SER A 327 5.45 -14.84 -14.41
CA SER A 327 6.51 -15.84 -14.50
C SER A 327 7.59 -15.61 -13.45
N THR A 328 8.34 -16.68 -13.12
CA THR A 328 9.57 -16.60 -12.31
C THR A 328 10.85 -16.60 -13.16
N HIS A 329 10.76 -16.86 -14.47
CA HIS A 329 11.92 -17.09 -15.33
C HIS A 329 12.82 -15.86 -15.52
N ALA A 330 12.22 -14.67 -15.59
CA ALA A 330 12.94 -13.41 -15.83
C ALA A 330 13.22 -12.62 -14.55
N ILE A 331 13.17 -13.28 -13.39
CA ILE A 331 13.43 -12.62 -12.12
C ILE A 331 14.93 -12.39 -11.95
N LYS A 332 15.30 -11.19 -11.50
CA LYS A 332 16.63 -10.87 -10.97
C LYS A 332 16.47 -10.49 -9.50
N HIS A 333 16.83 -11.40 -8.60
CA HIS A 333 16.72 -11.15 -7.17
C HIS A 333 17.76 -10.11 -6.73
N ASN A 334 17.30 -9.02 -6.11
CA ASN A 334 18.19 -8.09 -5.44
C ASN A 334 18.75 -8.69 -4.13
N ILE A 335 19.65 -7.97 -3.47
CA ILE A 335 20.32 -8.41 -2.24
C ILE A 335 19.30 -8.74 -1.14
N ALA A 336 18.31 -7.87 -0.92
CA ALA A 336 17.31 -8.07 0.14
C ALA A 336 16.48 -9.34 -0.05
N ASN A 337 15.99 -9.61 -1.27
CA ASN A 337 15.25 -10.84 -1.57
C ASN A 337 16.15 -12.08 -1.45
N SER A 338 17.42 -11.96 -1.83
CA SER A 338 18.41 -13.03 -1.68
C SER A 338 18.70 -13.35 -0.21
N LEU A 339 18.77 -12.33 0.66
CA LEU A 339 18.93 -12.50 2.10
C LEU A 339 17.69 -13.08 2.76
N LEU A 340 16.48 -12.73 2.32
CA LEU A 340 15.26 -13.39 2.77
C LEU A 340 15.30 -14.89 2.44
N ALA A 341 15.66 -15.25 1.21
CA ALA A 341 15.79 -16.63 0.78
C ALA A 341 16.80 -17.42 1.64
N LEU A 342 18.00 -16.86 1.79
CA LEU A 342 19.09 -17.48 2.55
C LEU A 342 18.72 -17.64 4.03
N GLY A 343 18.21 -16.58 4.65
CA GLY A 343 17.81 -16.59 6.06
C GLY A 343 16.71 -17.60 6.33
N ALA A 344 15.70 -17.68 5.45
CA ALA A 344 14.63 -18.66 5.55
C ALA A 344 15.16 -20.10 5.43
N GLN A 345 15.97 -20.40 4.42
CA GLN A 345 16.56 -21.74 4.24
C GLN A 345 17.40 -22.17 5.45
N ARG A 346 18.26 -21.26 5.97
CA ARG A 346 19.10 -21.52 7.14
C ARG A 346 18.29 -21.68 8.43
N ALA A 347 17.13 -21.04 8.53
CA ALA A 347 16.19 -21.22 9.63
C ALA A 347 15.30 -22.48 9.47
N GLY A 348 15.44 -23.25 8.38
CA GLY A 348 14.57 -24.39 8.08
C GLY A 348 13.16 -24.00 7.67
N GLN A 349 12.96 -22.77 7.20
CA GLN A 349 11.67 -22.22 6.78
C GLN A 349 11.43 -22.43 5.27
N PRO A 350 10.18 -22.70 4.84
CA PRO A 350 9.84 -22.81 3.43
C PRO A 350 9.92 -21.44 2.75
N VAL A 351 10.58 -21.40 1.59
CA VAL A 351 10.73 -20.17 0.79
C VAL A 351 10.64 -20.49 -0.69
N GLU A 352 9.95 -19.63 -1.44
CA GLU A 352 9.75 -19.79 -2.89
C GLU A 352 9.83 -18.45 -3.63
N ALA A 353 10.13 -18.52 -4.93
CA ALA A 353 10.12 -17.33 -5.79
C ALA A 353 8.69 -16.88 -6.06
N VAL A 354 8.47 -15.56 -6.10
CA VAL A 354 7.17 -14.95 -6.38
C VAL A 354 7.05 -14.61 -7.85
N PRO A 355 6.10 -15.19 -8.61
CA PRO A 355 5.88 -14.83 -10.01
C PRO A 355 5.62 -13.34 -10.19
N GLN A 356 6.22 -12.75 -11.23
CA GLN A 356 6.14 -11.32 -11.55
C GLN A 356 5.39 -11.10 -12.87
N ASN A 357 4.53 -10.07 -12.94
CA ASN A 357 3.84 -9.67 -14.17
C ASN A 357 4.68 -8.74 -15.05
N SER A 358 5.87 -9.20 -15.44
CA SER A 358 6.82 -8.39 -16.23
C SER A 358 6.78 -8.68 -17.74
N GLY A 359 5.81 -9.44 -18.23
CA GLY A 359 5.73 -9.78 -19.66
C GLY A 359 6.89 -10.63 -20.16
N GLY A 360 7.59 -11.33 -19.26
CA GLY A 360 8.80 -12.10 -19.61
C GLY A 360 10.10 -11.30 -19.58
N HIS A 361 10.07 -10.01 -19.23
CA HIS A 361 11.27 -9.17 -19.11
C HIS A 361 11.81 -9.13 -17.68
N VAL A 362 13.09 -8.84 -17.52
CA VAL A 362 13.65 -8.47 -16.22
C VAL A 362 13.10 -7.11 -15.81
N HIS A 363 12.39 -7.05 -14.68
CA HIS A 363 11.82 -5.81 -14.16
C HIS A 363 12.51 -5.39 -12.86
N TYR A 364 13.43 -4.42 -12.94
CA TYR A 364 14.38 -4.12 -11.87
C TYR A 364 14.09 -2.78 -11.12
N CYS A 365 12.87 -2.24 -11.20
CA CYS A 365 12.54 -0.82 -10.92
C CYS A 365 12.91 -0.26 -9.53
N GLY A 366 12.87 -1.07 -8.47
CA GLY A 366 13.15 -0.63 -7.09
C GLY A 366 12.12 0.33 -6.46
N LYS A 367 11.30 1.01 -7.28
CA LYS A 367 10.43 2.10 -6.86
C LYS A 367 9.02 2.04 -7.47
N CYS A 368 8.50 0.85 -7.79
CA CYS A 368 7.17 0.71 -8.41
C CYS A 368 6.01 1.33 -7.61
N GLN A 369 6.15 1.47 -6.28
CA GLN A 369 5.24 2.22 -5.42
C GLN A 369 5.17 3.71 -5.72
N LEU A 370 6.12 4.24 -6.48
CA LEU A 370 6.15 5.64 -6.91
C LEU A 370 5.93 5.75 -8.42
N GLY A 371 5.32 4.73 -9.04
CA GLY A 371 5.08 4.63 -10.48
C GLY A 371 6.10 3.74 -11.20
N CYS A 372 5.68 3.11 -12.30
CA CYS A 372 6.55 2.26 -13.10
C CYS A 372 7.24 3.08 -14.20
N VAL A 373 8.45 3.56 -13.93
CA VAL A 373 9.25 4.36 -14.89
C VAL A 373 9.57 3.58 -16.16
N SER A 374 9.82 2.27 -16.07
CA SER A 374 10.15 1.43 -17.24
C SER A 374 8.97 1.18 -18.18
N GLY A 375 7.72 1.33 -17.70
CA GLY A 375 6.54 0.89 -18.45
C GLY A 375 6.42 -0.63 -18.70
N HIS A 376 7.40 -1.46 -18.33
CA HIS A 376 7.37 -2.92 -18.59
C HIS A 376 6.41 -3.71 -17.68
N LYS A 377 6.06 -3.18 -16.51
CA LYS A 377 5.13 -3.85 -15.59
C LYS A 377 3.77 -3.97 -16.27
N GLN A 378 3.29 -5.20 -16.45
CA GLN A 378 2.05 -5.54 -17.14
C GLN A 378 0.82 -5.27 -16.26
N GLY A 379 0.70 -4.03 -15.77
CA GLY A 379 -0.49 -3.52 -15.09
C GLY A 379 -1.59 -3.14 -16.09
N GLY A 380 -2.69 -2.56 -15.60
CA GLY A 380 -3.87 -2.24 -16.41
C GLY A 380 -3.57 -1.32 -17.60
N THR A 381 -2.66 -0.35 -17.44
CA THR A 381 -2.29 0.63 -18.48
C THR A 381 -1.48 0.05 -19.64
N VAL A 382 -0.83 -1.10 -19.45
CA VAL A 382 -0.01 -1.77 -20.47
C VAL A 382 -0.77 -2.96 -21.09
N THR A 383 -1.74 -3.49 -20.35
CA THR A 383 -2.53 -4.66 -20.74
C THR A 383 -3.96 -4.27 -21.08
N TRP A 384 -4.90 -4.46 -20.16
CA TRP A 384 -6.33 -4.48 -20.44
C TRP A 384 -6.92 -3.16 -20.92
N LEU A 385 -6.44 -2.02 -20.43
CA LEU A 385 -6.92 -0.70 -20.89
C LEU A 385 -6.44 -0.42 -22.31
N ARG A 386 -5.21 -0.83 -22.64
CA ARG A 386 -4.67 -0.75 -24.00
C ARG A 386 -5.46 -1.66 -24.92
N ASP A 387 -5.62 -2.92 -24.54
CA ASP A 387 -6.39 -3.91 -25.30
C ASP A 387 -7.83 -3.41 -25.58
N ALA A 388 -8.47 -2.75 -24.62
CA ALA A 388 -9.80 -2.15 -24.79
C ALA A 388 -9.78 -0.93 -25.74
N ALA A 389 -8.75 -0.07 -25.64
CA ALA A 389 -8.59 1.08 -26.52
C ALA A 389 -8.39 0.65 -27.98
N GLU A 390 -7.60 -0.40 -28.21
CA GLU A 390 -7.27 -0.93 -29.54
C GLU A 390 -8.50 -1.51 -30.28
N THR A 391 -9.58 -1.84 -29.57
CA THR A 391 -10.83 -2.25 -30.24
C THR A 391 -11.58 -1.09 -30.89
N GLY A 392 -11.23 0.16 -30.56
CA GLY A 392 -11.95 1.37 -30.99
C GLY A 392 -13.31 1.60 -30.32
N ASN A 393 -13.72 0.77 -29.34
CA ASN A 393 -15.01 0.88 -28.65
C ASN A 393 -14.88 1.39 -27.20
N ALA A 394 -13.67 1.69 -26.73
CA ALA A 394 -13.42 2.25 -25.41
C ALA A 394 -13.21 3.77 -25.46
N GLY A 395 -13.93 4.51 -24.62
CA GLY A 395 -13.64 5.89 -24.26
C GLY A 395 -13.11 5.96 -22.83
N PHE A 396 -12.26 6.95 -22.56
CA PHE A 396 -11.64 7.14 -21.23
C PHE A 396 -11.85 8.57 -20.76
N VAL A 397 -12.10 8.76 -19.47
CA VAL A 397 -12.18 10.09 -18.85
C VAL A 397 -11.47 10.07 -17.51
N LEU A 398 -10.57 11.04 -17.30
CA LEU A 398 -9.78 11.24 -16.09
C LEU A 398 -10.43 12.29 -15.19
N ASN A 399 -9.91 12.45 -13.96
CA ASN A 399 -10.40 13.43 -12.99
C ASN A 399 -11.93 13.35 -12.77
N CYS A 400 -12.51 12.17 -12.99
CA CYS A 400 -13.94 11.91 -13.01
C CYS A 400 -14.37 11.27 -11.70
N ASN A 401 -14.81 12.11 -10.76
CA ASN A 401 -15.39 11.66 -9.51
C ASN A 401 -16.85 11.26 -9.70
N ILE A 402 -17.18 9.97 -9.52
CA ILE A 402 -18.58 9.53 -9.54
C ILE A 402 -19.26 9.84 -8.20
N ASP A 403 -20.26 10.70 -8.25
CA ASP A 403 -21.05 11.11 -7.09
C ASP A 403 -22.01 9.99 -6.68
N ARG A 404 -22.82 9.48 -7.62
CA ARG A 404 -23.77 8.38 -7.39
C ARG A 404 -24.23 7.73 -8.70
N VAL A 405 -24.76 6.52 -8.61
CA VAL A 405 -25.44 5.84 -9.71
C VAL A 405 -26.83 6.47 -9.92
N LEU A 406 -27.24 6.58 -11.18
CA LEU A 406 -28.58 7.02 -11.57
C LEU A 406 -29.46 5.82 -11.89
N PHE A 407 -30.72 5.90 -11.48
CA PHE A 407 -31.73 4.87 -11.70
C PHE A 407 -32.90 5.40 -12.53
N ASP A 408 -33.59 4.48 -13.20
CA ASP A 408 -34.84 4.77 -13.89
C ASP A 408 -35.97 5.16 -12.91
N LYS A 409 -37.14 5.53 -13.45
CA LYS A 409 -38.31 5.92 -12.64
C LYS A 409 -38.77 4.84 -11.65
N SER A 410 -38.43 3.57 -11.89
CA SER A 410 -38.74 2.47 -10.97
C SER A 410 -37.82 2.43 -9.76
N GLY A 411 -36.67 3.11 -9.82
CA GLY A 411 -35.61 3.05 -8.81
C GLY A 411 -34.88 1.69 -8.78
N ARG A 412 -35.04 0.85 -9.81
CA ARG A 412 -34.50 -0.52 -9.82
C ARG A 412 -33.51 -0.78 -10.94
N LYS A 413 -33.56 -0.05 -12.06
CA LYS A 413 -32.62 -0.24 -13.18
C LYS A 413 -31.60 0.89 -13.19
N ALA A 414 -30.31 0.56 -13.12
CA ALA A 414 -29.26 1.55 -13.31
C ALA A 414 -29.21 2.02 -14.77
N ILE A 415 -29.07 3.33 -14.97
CA ILE A 415 -29.12 3.99 -16.29
C ILE A 415 -27.94 4.95 -16.52
N GLY A 416 -26.97 4.98 -15.61
CA GLY A 416 -25.87 5.92 -15.69
C GLY A 416 -25.32 6.34 -14.33
N ALA A 417 -24.63 7.47 -14.29
CA ALA A 417 -24.11 8.08 -13.08
C ALA A 417 -24.08 9.60 -13.17
N LEU A 418 -24.17 10.26 -12.01
CA LEU A 418 -23.81 11.66 -11.86
C LEU A 418 -22.32 11.73 -11.49
N ALA A 419 -21.58 12.59 -12.19
CA ALA A 419 -20.15 12.75 -12.03
C ALA A 419 -19.75 14.21 -11.85
N THR A 420 -18.58 14.41 -11.27
CA THR A 420 -17.84 15.68 -11.28
C THR A 420 -16.53 15.47 -12.02
N ILE A 421 -16.35 16.13 -13.16
CA ILE A 421 -15.15 16.03 -14.02
C ILE A 421 -14.51 17.40 -14.09
N ASP A 422 -13.26 17.52 -13.63
CA ASP A 422 -12.52 18.80 -13.60
C ASP A 422 -13.34 19.95 -12.96
N GLY A 423 -14.09 19.63 -11.90
CA GLY A 423 -14.96 20.57 -11.17
C GLY A 423 -16.34 20.81 -11.78
N ARG A 424 -16.65 20.26 -12.97
CA ARG A 424 -17.95 20.40 -13.64
C ARG A 424 -18.86 19.22 -13.35
N LYS A 425 -20.17 19.47 -13.15
CA LYS A 425 -21.18 18.41 -13.08
C LYS A 425 -21.45 17.84 -14.47
N VAL A 426 -21.44 16.52 -14.58
CA VAL A 426 -21.63 15.77 -15.82
C VAL A 426 -22.58 14.61 -15.58
N THR A 427 -23.55 14.42 -16.48
CA THR A 427 -24.43 13.25 -16.47
C THR A 427 -23.89 12.23 -17.47
N ILE A 428 -23.59 11.02 -17.01
CA ILE A 428 -23.15 9.93 -17.89
C ILE A 428 -24.30 8.94 -18.02
N ARG A 429 -24.87 8.80 -19.22
CA ARG A 429 -25.94 7.85 -19.53
C ARG A 429 -25.35 6.53 -20.00
N ALA A 430 -25.82 5.44 -19.41
CA ALA A 430 -25.43 4.07 -19.76
C ALA A 430 -26.66 3.29 -20.23
N ASN A 431 -26.75 3.04 -21.53
CA ASN A 431 -27.94 2.47 -22.15
C ASN A 431 -28.18 1.00 -21.76
N LYS A 432 -27.13 0.26 -21.43
CA LYS A 432 -27.17 -1.17 -21.15
C LYS A 432 -26.78 -1.51 -19.72
N ALA A 433 -25.64 -1.03 -19.20
CA ALA A 433 -25.18 -1.42 -17.86
C ALA A 433 -24.25 -0.40 -17.19
N VAL A 434 -24.21 -0.43 -15.86
CA VAL A 434 -23.22 0.24 -15.02
C VAL A 434 -22.41 -0.82 -14.28
N VAL A 435 -21.09 -0.73 -14.34
CA VAL A 435 -20.16 -1.62 -13.64
C VAL A 435 -19.30 -0.80 -12.69
N SER A 436 -19.43 -1.03 -11.39
CA SER A 436 -18.53 -0.43 -10.40
C SER A 436 -17.24 -1.24 -10.31
N SER A 437 -16.11 -0.57 -10.50
CA SER A 437 -14.75 -1.11 -10.42
C SER A 437 -13.79 -0.11 -9.76
N ALA A 438 -14.30 0.68 -8.82
CA ALA A 438 -13.60 1.78 -8.15
C ALA A 438 -12.71 1.32 -6.97
N GLY A 439 -12.61 0.02 -6.73
CA GLY A 439 -11.87 -0.58 -5.64
C GLY A 439 -12.66 -0.63 -4.33
N SER A 440 -12.14 -1.38 -3.36
CA SER A 440 -12.89 -1.74 -2.14
C SER A 440 -13.17 -0.61 -1.18
N ILE A 441 -12.65 0.59 -1.43
CA ILE A 441 -13.01 1.80 -0.67
C ILE A 441 -14.08 2.59 -1.42
N GLN A 442 -13.90 2.85 -2.72
CA GLN A 442 -14.80 3.76 -3.45
C GLN A 442 -16.01 3.07 -4.07
N THR A 443 -15.94 1.80 -4.45
CA THR A 443 -17.12 1.05 -4.92
C THR A 443 -18.26 1.07 -3.89
N PRO A 444 -18.07 0.65 -2.62
CA PRO A 444 -19.14 0.77 -1.64
C PRO A 444 -19.55 2.23 -1.41
N ALA A 445 -18.63 3.20 -1.46
CA ALA A 445 -18.96 4.60 -1.25
C ALA A 445 -19.89 5.17 -2.34
N VAL A 446 -19.62 4.87 -3.62
CA VAL A 446 -20.50 5.22 -4.74
C VAL A 446 -21.89 4.61 -4.57
N LEU A 447 -21.95 3.33 -4.18
CA LEU A 447 -23.22 2.64 -3.98
C LEU A 447 -23.98 3.17 -2.75
N LEU A 448 -23.30 3.49 -1.64
CA LEU A 448 -23.89 4.09 -0.44
C LEU A 448 -24.44 5.50 -0.68
N ARG A 449 -23.79 6.27 -1.56
CA ARG A 449 -24.30 7.59 -1.99
C ARG A 449 -25.51 7.51 -2.93
N SER A 450 -25.87 6.32 -3.40
CA SER A 450 -27.02 6.10 -4.30
C SER A 450 -28.28 5.77 -3.46
N PRO A 451 -29.24 6.70 -3.31
CA PRO A 451 -30.37 6.53 -2.38
C PRO A 451 -31.24 5.31 -2.66
N GLU A 452 -31.35 4.92 -3.93
CA GLU A 452 -32.13 3.78 -4.40
C GLU A 452 -31.59 2.45 -3.85
N LEU A 453 -30.31 2.38 -3.46
CA LEU A 453 -29.67 1.17 -2.94
C LEU A 453 -29.73 1.02 -1.41
N LYS A 454 -30.38 1.95 -0.70
CA LYS A 454 -30.45 1.95 0.79
C LYS A 454 -31.02 0.66 1.40
N TYR A 455 -31.76 -0.15 0.64
CA TYR A 455 -32.28 -1.43 1.09
C TYR A 455 -31.19 -2.51 1.25
N ASN A 456 -30.08 -2.43 0.50
CA ASN A 456 -28.99 -3.39 0.55
C ASN A 456 -28.03 -3.02 1.69
N LYS A 457 -28.24 -3.63 2.86
CA LYS A 457 -27.45 -3.36 4.08
C LYS A 457 -26.06 -3.99 4.08
N GLN A 458 -25.73 -4.80 3.07
CA GLN A 458 -24.44 -5.48 2.97
C GLN A 458 -23.40 -4.66 2.20
N ILE A 459 -23.80 -3.58 1.52
CA ILE A 459 -22.86 -2.65 0.90
C ILE A 459 -21.99 -2.01 1.98
N GLY A 460 -20.68 -2.07 1.77
CA GLY A 460 -19.67 -1.56 2.69
C GLY A 460 -19.29 -2.55 3.80
N GLN A 461 -19.99 -3.66 3.98
CA GLN A 461 -19.68 -4.63 5.05
C GLN A 461 -18.56 -5.60 4.63
N HIS A 462 -17.90 -6.23 5.59
CA HIS A 462 -16.91 -7.31 5.39
C HIS A 462 -15.63 -6.85 4.67
N LEU A 463 -15.17 -5.63 4.97
CA LEU A 463 -13.89 -5.12 4.49
C LEU A 463 -12.74 -5.93 5.10
N HIS A 464 -11.94 -6.57 4.26
CA HIS A 464 -10.67 -7.18 4.65
C HIS A 464 -9.52 -6.31 4.17
N LEU A 465 -8.44 -6.25 4.95
CA LEU A 465 -7.31 -5.35 4.70
C LEU A 465 -5.97 -6.06 4.53
N HIS A 466 -5.84 -7.34 4.87
CA HIS A 466 -4.54 -7.96 5.13
C HIS A 466 -3.63 -7.05 5.99
N PRO A 467 -3.87 -6.91 7.31
CA PRO A 467 -3.04 -6.05 8.14
C PRO A 467 -1.59 -6.51 8.06
N THR A 468 -0.67 -5.54 7.97
CA THR A 468 0.75 -5.79 7.76
C THR A 468 1.59 -5.06 8.80
N THR A 469 2.64 -5.72 9.30
CA THR A 469 3.67 -5.08 10.12
C THR A 469 5.05 -5.47 9.59
N THR A 470 6.11 -4.94 10.18
CA THR A 470 7.47 -5.08 9.64
C THR A 470 8.49 -5.50 10.68
N VAL A 471 9.55 -6.13 10.19
CA VAL A 471 10.79 -6.40 10.94
C VAL A 471 11.94 -5.86 10.10
N VAL A 472 12.86 -5.13 10.73
CA VAL A 472 14.02 -4.53 10.05
C VAL A 472 15.29 -5.21 10.52
N GLY A 473 16.12 -5.64 9.58
CA GLY A 473 17.48 -6.11 9.84
C GLY A 473 18.50 -5.11 9.31
N PHE A 474 19.54 -4.86 10.11
CA PHE A 474 20.70 -4.06 9.71
C PHE A 474 21.91 -4.97 9.51
N TYR A 475 22.76 -4.60 8.56
CA TYR A 475 23.91 -5.37 8.10
C TYR A 475 25.15 -4.50 8.06
N ASP A 476 26.31 -5.13 7.97
CA ASP A 476 27.61 -4.43 8.00
C ASP A 476 28.12 -4.11 6.58
N PHE A 477 27.30 -4.40 5.56
CA PHE A 477 27.55 -4.11 4.15
C PHE A 477 26.32 -3.42 3.52
N PRO A 478 26.50 -2.66 2.42
CA PRO A 478 25.40 -1.98 1.74
C PRO A 478 24.34 -2.96 1.21
N ILE A 479 23.07 -2.60 1.41
CA ILE A 479 21.91 -3.35 0.92
C ILE A 479 21.10 -2.55 -0.11
N ASN A 480 20.97 -1.22 0.10
CA ASN A 480 20.18 -0.29 -0.71
C ASN A 480 18.74 -0.79 -0.97
N PRO A 481 17.83 -0.76 0.04
CA PRO A 481 16.52 -1.39 -0.04
C PRO A 481 15.55 -0.80 -1.08
N TRP A 482 15.96 0.26 -1.80
CA TRP A 482 15.23 0.90 -2.89
C TRP A 482 15.73 0.48 -4.28
N GLU A 483 16.71 -0.41 -4.39
CA GLU A 483 17.28 -0.87 -5.66
C GLU A 483 16.76 -2.28 -6.03
N GLY A 484 16.52 -2.48 -7.33
CA GLY A 484 16.24 -3.79 -7.90
C GLY A 484 14.81 -4.31 -7.88
N SER A 485 14.65 -5.57 -8.28
CA SER A 485 13.33 -6.19 -8.38
C SER A 485 12.67 -6.32 -7.00
N LEU A 486 11.45 -5.79 -6.91
CA LEU A 486 10.65 -5.78 -5.68
C LEU A 486 9.91 -7.10 -5.50
N LEU A 487 9.78 -7.56 -4.24
CA LEU A 487 8.94 -8.69 -3.83
C LEU A 487 9.12 -9.92 -4.75
N THR A 488 10.33 -10.47 -4.82
CA THR A 488 10.65 -11.62 -5.69
C THR A 488 10.76 -12.94 -4.93
N MET A 489 10.75 -12.90 -3.60
CA MET A 489 10.81 -14.06 -2.71
C MET A 489 9.74 -13.95 -1.62
N VAL A 490 9.16 -15.11 -1.24
CA VAL A 490 8.19 -15.22 -0.15
C VAL A 490 8.50 -16.42 0.74
N SER A 491 8.48 -16.22 2.06
CA SER A 491 8.45 -17.29 3.04
C SER A 491 7.02 -17.57 3.49
N ASN A 492 6.69 -18.87 3.55
CA ASN A 492 5.38 -19.39 3.93
C ASN A 492 5.37 -19.98 5.35
N ALA A 493 6.43 -19.72 6.14
CA ALA A 493 6.65 -20.33 7.44
C ALA A 493 5.55 -20.05 8.48
N ALA A 494 4.76 -18.98 8.26
CA ALA A 494 3.63 -18.59 9.09
C ALA A 494 2.29 -18.68 8.35
N GLU A 495 2.20 -19.37 7.21
CA GLU A 495 0.97 -19.42 6.38
C GLU A 495 -0.15 -20.25 7.04
N LEU A 496 0.21 -21.34 7.72
CA LEU A 496 -0.72 -22.28 8.36
C LEU A 496 -0.59 -22.20 9.89
N VAL A 497 -1.00 -21.08 10.47
CA VAL A 497 -1.12 -20.95 11.94
C VAL A 497 -2.33 -21.70 12.49
N ASP A 498 -3.30 -22.01 11.63
CA ASP A 498 -4.45 -22.86 11.89
C ASP A 498 -4.79 -23.72 10.66
N ALA A 499 -5.77 -24.61 10.81
CA ALA A 499 -6.20 -25.53 9.74
C ALA A 499 -6.97 -24.84 8.59
N GLU A 500 -7.46 -23.61 8.80
CA GLU A 500 -8.22 -22.84 7.81
C GLU A 500 -7.32 -21.89 6.99
N GLY A 501 -6.04 -21.80 7.34
CA GLY A 501 -5.03 -21.02 6.65
C GLY A 501 -5.15 -19.52 6.91
N TRP A 502 -5.46 -19.10 8.13
CA TRP A 502 -5.51 -17.69 8.57
C TRP A 502 -4.15 -17.18 9.08
N GLY A 503 -3.08 -17.46 8.33
CA GLY A 503 -1.71 -17.08 8.67
C GLY A 503 -1.16 -15.88 7.88
N CYS A 504 0.16 -15.81 7.78
CA CYS A 504 0.90 -14.72 7.14
C CYS A 504 1.76 -15.16 5.95
N LYS A 505 1.93 -14.24 4.99
CA LYS A 505 3.04 -14.23 4.03
C LYS A 505 4.16 -13.33 4.55
N ILE A 506 5.41 -13.73 4.28
CA ILE A 506 6.60 -13.01 4.74
C ILE A 506 7.44 -12.67 3.51
N GLU A 507 7.56 -11.39 3.20
CA GLU A 507 8.08 -10.89 1.93
C GLU A 507 9.04 -9.71 2.16
N VAL A 508 9.74 -9.26 1.13
CA VAL A 508 10.54 -8.02 1.17
C VAL A 508 9.69 -6.85 0.66
N ILE A 509 9.67 -5.75 1.42
CA ILE A 509 9.02 -4.50 1.01
C ILE A 509 10.03 -3.56 0.33
N ALA A 510 9.57 -2.89 -0.73
CA ALA A 510 10.22 -1.69 -1.25
C ALA A 510 10.11 -0.57 -0.20
N SER A 511 11.21 -0.25 0.47
CA SER A 511 11.19 0.70 1.58
C SER A 511 11.80 2.01 1.10
N SER A 512 11.01 3.08 1.02
CA SER A 512 11.49 4.45 0.83
C SER A 512 11.73 5.12 2.20
N PRO A 513 12.55 6.19 2.31
CA PRO A 513 12.90 6.77 3.61
C PRO A 513 11.71 7.09 4.53
N SER A 514 10.62 7.67 4.00
CA SER A 514 9.48 8.05 4.85
C SER A 514 8.73 6.83 5.39
N ILE A 515 8.57 5.79 4.57
CA ILE A 515 7.93 4.53 4.97
C ILE A 515 8.83 3.77 5.94
N HIS A 516 10.15 3.72 5.68
CA HIS A 516 11.12 3.11 6.60
C HIS A 516 11.06 3.75 7.99
N ALA A 517 11.08 5.09 8.04
CA ALA A 517 11.04 5.84 9.29
C ALA A 517 9.74 5.58 10.07
N ALA A 518 8.59 5.62 9.39
CA ALA A 518 7.28 5.44 10.01
C ALA A 518 7.02 4.01 10.52
N PHE A 519 7.52 3.01 9.78
CA PHE A 519 7.40 1.59 10.10
C PHE A 519 8.61 1.02 10.85
N SER A 520 9.44 1.88 11.43
CA SER A 520 10.50 1.48 12.36
C SER A 520 10.09 1.72 13.81
N ASN A 521 10.74 0.98 14.73
CA ASN A 521 10.61 1.30 16.13
C ASN A 521 11.20 2.69 16.43
N TYR A 522 10.63 3.36 17.41
CA TYR A 522 11.09 4.67 17.85
C TYR A 522 11.41 4.62 19.35
N GLU A 523 12.70 4.58 19.68
CA GLU A 523 13.17 4.55 21.06
C GLU A 523 13.30 5.97 21.64
N ASP A 524 14.02 6.81 20.90
CA ASP A 524 14.20 8.25 21.06
C ASP A 524 14.72 8.87 19.75
N SER A 525 14.87 10.19 19.71
CA SER A 525 15.27 10.94 18.52
C SER A 525 16.71 10.65 18.07
N THR A 526 17.64 10.48 19.02
CA THR A 526 19.05 10.19 18.71
C THR A 526 19.17 8.79 18.10
N ALA A 527 18.55 7.79 18.72
CA ALA A 527 18.51 6.42 18.23
C ALA A 527 17.81 6.33 16.86
N HIS A 528 16.73 7.09 16.67
CA HIS A 528 16.02 7.15 15.39
C HIS A 528 16.90 7.69 14.27
N LYS A 529 17.52 8.88 14.44
CA LYS A 529 18.42 9.44 13.42
C LYS A 529 19.63 8.53 13.16
N ALA A 530 20.18 7.92 14.20
CA ALA A 530 21.29 6.96 14.06
C ALA A 530 20.88 5.71 13.25
N ALA A 531 19.67 5.19 13.47
CA ALA A 531 19.14 4.10 12.66
C ALA A 531 18.92 4.50 11.20
N MET A 532 18.42 5.72 10.97
CA MET A 532 18.19 6.25 9.62
C MET A 532 19.50 6.44 8.84
N LEU A 533 20.63 6.79 9.46
CA LEU A 533 21.94 6.81 8.78
C LEU A 533 22.41 5.42 8.31
N ARG A 534 21.85 4.35 8.88
CA ARG A 534 22.11 2.96 8.48
C ARG A 534 21.04 2.41 7.53
N TYR A 535 20.11 3.24 7.04
CA TYR A 535 19.03 2.83 6.14
C TYR A 535 19.55 2.11 4.89
N SER A 536 20.62 2.62 4.26
CA SER A 536 21.30 1.98 3.11
C SER A 536 21.89 0.60 3.42
N HIS A 537 22.05 0.26 4.69
CA HIS A 537 22.59 -1.02 5.20
C HIS A 537 21.50 -1.87 5.84
N SER A 538 20.25 -1.62 5.50
CA SER A 538 19.10 -2.33 6.06
C SER A 538 18.20 -2.87 4.96
N PHE A 539 17.42 -3.89 5.30
CA PHE A 539 16.18 -4.15 4.56
C PHE A 539 15.08 -4.55 5.52
N THR A 540 13.86 -4.39 5.04
CA THR A 540 12.65 -4.59 5.81
C THR A 540 11.90 -5.80 5.26
N ILE A 541 11.58 -6.73 6.16
CA ILE A 541 10.64 -7.81 5.91
C ILE A 541 9.24 -7.32 6.28
N ILE A 542 8.29 -7.48 5.36
CA ILE A 542 6.86 -7.26 5.61
C ILE A 542 6.19 -8.58 5.96
N VAL A 543 5.35 -8.55 6.99
CA VAL A 543 4.52 -9.66 7.45
C VAL A 543 3.08 -9.33 7.10
N ILE A 544 2.46 -10.10 6.21
CA ILE A 544 1.14 -9.82 5.65
C ILE A 544 0.15 -10.89 6.14
N CYS A 545 -0.75 -10.51 7.05
CA CYS A 545 -1.73 -11.42 7.62
C CYS A 545 -2.94 -11.58 6.70
N ARG A 546 -3.41 -12.81 6.47
CA ARG A 546 -4.77 -13.05 5.95
C ARG A 546 -5.73 -12.85 7.11
N ASP A 547 -6.45 -11.74 7.14
CA ASP A 547 -7.35 -11.40 8.24
C ASP A 547 -8.67 -12.17 8.17
N ARG A 548 -9.01 -12.84 9.27
CA ARG A 548 -10.24 -13.62 9.41
C ARG A 548 -11.47 -12.74 9.60
N ASP A 549 -11.35 -11.74 10.46
CA ASP A 549 -12.48 -10.90 10.86
C ASP A 549 -12.41 -9.56 10.10
N GLY A 550 -13.47 -9.24 9.37
CA GLY A 550 -13.55 -8.03 8.55
C GLY A 550 -14.09 -6.81 9.28
N GLY A 551 -13.83 -5.64 8.72
CA GLY A 551 -14.42 -4.36 9.10
C GLY A 551 -15.50 -3.89 8.12
N ARG A 552 -15.62 -2.58 7.96
CA ARG A 552 -16.57 -1.96 7.02
C ARG A 552 -16.04 -0.66 6.41
N VAL A 553 -16.61 -0.30 5.27
CA VAL A 553 -16.56 1.02 4.65
C VAL A 553 -17.91 1.71 4.85
N PHE A 554 -17.87 2.99 5.19
CA PHE A 554 -19.05 3.86 5.29
C PHE A 554 -18.77 5.23 4.65
N ILE A 555 -19.79 6.06 4.53
CA ILE A 555 -19.64 7.47 4.12
C ILE A 555 -19.85 8.37 5.33
N ASP A 556 -18.97 9.36 5.50
CA ASP A 556 -19.15 10.39 6.53
C ASP A 556 -20.20 11.44 6.12
N ASN A 557 -20.42 12.45 6.97
CA ASN A 557 -21.40 13.51 6.72
C ASN A 557 -21.04 14.40 5.51
N GLU A 558 -19.80 14.36 5.04
CA GLU A 558 -19.35 15.03 3.80
C GLU A 558 -19.47 14.11 2.57
N GLY A 559 -19.95 12.88 2.75
CA GLY A 559 -20.08 11.88 1.68
C GLY A 559 -18.76 11.19 1.32
N LYS A 560 -17.68 11.40 2.09
CA LYS A 560 -16.36 10.79 1.86
C LYS A 560 -16.31 9.38 2.43
N ALA A 561 -15.62 8.49 1.72
CA ALA A 561 -15.42 7.12 2.17
C ALA A 561 -14.52 7.06 3.41
N ARG A 562 -14.94 6.32 4.44
CA ARG A 562 -14.21 6.06 5.69
C ARG A 562 -14.24 4.59 6.04
N MET A 563 -13.30 4.15 6.86
CA MET A 563 -13.08 2.74 7.19
C MET A 563 -13.12 2.53 8.69
N ASP A 564 -13.85 1.50 9.10
CA ASP A 564 -13.93 1.03 10.49
C ASP A 564 -13.46 -0.42 10.52
N TYR A 565 -12.29 -0.64 11.10
CA TYR A 565 -11.60 -1.93 11.11
C TYR A 565 -10.73 -2.02 12.37
N SER A 566 -10.65 -3.21 12.94
CA SER A 566 -9.75 -3.50 14.06
C SER A 566 -9.17 -4.90 13.90
N ILE A 567 -7.88 -5.03 14.20
CA ILE A 567 -7.18 -6.31 14.11
C ILE A 567 -7.73 -7.23 15.21
N SER A 568 -8.35 -8.35 14.82
CA SER A 568 -8.94 -9.29 15.78
C SER A 568 -7.89 -9.95 16.66
N LYS A 569 -8.31 -10.55 17.78
CA LYS A 569 -7.38 -11.31 18.64
C LYS A 569 -6.76 -12.50 17.92
N HIS A 570 -7.49 -13.07 16.97
CA HIS A 570 -6.97 -14.13 16.12
C HIS A 570 -5.86 -13.61 15.21
N ASP A 571 -6.13 -12.53 14.47
CA ASP A 571 -5.18 -11.98 13.49
C ASP A 571 -3.95 -11.36 14.18
N GLN A 572 -4.08 -10.87 15.42
CA GLN A 572 -2.95 -10.48 16.27
C GLN A 572 -1.99 -11.65 16.53
N GLN A 573 -2.51 -12.87 16.73
CA GLN A 573 -1.68 -14.06 16.92
C GLN A 573 -1.04 -14.50 15.61
N SER A 574 -1.77 -14.45 14.50
CA SER A 574 -1.23 -14.74 13.18
C SER A 574 -0.06 -13.80 12.83
N LEU A 575 -0.24 -12.49 13.04
CA LEU A 575 0.81 -11.49 12.88
C LEU A 575 2.01 -11.77 13.80
N LEU A 576 1.77 -12.12 15.06
CA LEU A 576 2.85 -12.46 15.99
C LEU A 576 3.69 -13.62 15.46
N GLN A 577 3.06 -14.69 14.95
CA GLN A 577 3.80 -15.81 14.34
C GLN A 577 4.64 -15.34 13.15
N GLY A 578 4.07 -14.50 12.27
CA GLY A 578 4.82 -13.93 11.16
C GLY A 578 6.01 -13.06 11.58
N VAL A 579 5.85 -12.23 12.62
CA VAL A 579 6.95 -11.44 13.19
C VAL A 579 8.07 -12.33 13.72
N LEU A 580 7.74 -13.39 14.48
CA LEU A 580 8.75 -14.32 15.02
C LEU A 580 9.52 -15.04 13.89
N ARG A 581 8.84 -15.43 12.81
CA ARG A 581 9.51 -16.04 11.65
C ARG A 581 10.39 -15.04 10.91
N ALA A 582 9.97 -13.79 10.79
CA ALA A 582 10.78 -12.73 10.19
C ALA A 582 12.04 -12.41 11.01
N THR A 583 11.98 -12.43 12.35
CA THR A 583 13.18 -12.25 13.18
C THR A 583 14.16 -13.41 13.01
N GLU A 584 13.66 -14.65 12.89
CA GLU A 584 14.49 -15.83 12.62
C GLU A 584 15.20 -15.71 11.27
N ILE A 585 14.50 -15.23 10.23
CA ILE A 585 15.09 -14.98 8.89
C ILE A 585 16.23 -13.96 8.99
N HIS A 586 16.01 -12.80 9.63
CA HIS A 586 17.09 -11.80 9.74
C HIS A 586 18.28 -12.31 10.55
N MET A 587 18.03 -13.04 11.64
CA MET A 587 19.08 -13.64 12.45
C MET A 587 19.94 -14.60 11.61
N MET A 588 19.31 -15.51 10.87
CA MET A 588 20.01 -16.50 10.06
C MET A 588 20.61 -15.95 8.77
N ALA A 589 20.10 -14.81 8.28
CA ALA A 589 20.69 -14.03 7.21
C ALA A 589 21.94 -13.24 7.67
N GLY A 590 22.19 -13.14 8.98
CA GLY A 590 23.40 -12.52 9.51
C GLY A 590 23.27 -11.07 9.94
N ALA A 591 22.06 -10.60 10.26
CA ALA A 591 21.86 -9.22 10.71
C ALA A 591 22.76 -8.88 11.92
N SER A 592 23.37 -7.70 11.92
CA SER A 592 24.09 -7.13 13.08
C SER A 592 23.15 -6.47 14.09
N GLN A 593 21.92 -6.17 13.67
CA GLN A 593 20.84 -5.70 14.54
C GLN A 593 19.47 -6.06 13.95
N ILE A 594 18.51 -6.42 14.81
CA ILE A 594 17.13 -6.72 14.41
C ILE A 594 16.17 -5.84 15.23
N SER A 595 15.20 -5.23 14.57
CA SER A 595 14.19 -4.37 15.20
C SER A 595 12.78 -4.73 14.74
N THR A 596 11.81 -4.65 15.66
CA THR A 596 10.38 -4.89 15.40
C THR A 596 9.57 -3.64 15.76
N CYS A 597 8.33 -3.52 15.29
CA CYS A 597 7.54 -2.28 15.45
C CYS A 597 6.80 -2.13 16.80
N GLN A 598 6.94 -3.08 17.73
CA GLN A 598 6.28 -2.99 19.03
C GLN A 598 6.85 -1.85 19.89
N VAL A 599 5.95 -1.02 20.44
CA VAL A 599 6.31 0.05 21.37
C VAL A 599 7.11 -0.50 22.56
N GLY A 600 8.25 0.13 22.84
CA GLY A 600 9.12 -0.20 23.97
C GLY A 600 10.02 -1.42 23.77
N MET A 601 9.99 -2.08 22.60
CA MET A 601 10.85 -3.22 22.32
C MET A 601 12.24 -2.79 21.84
N ALA A 602 13.26 -2.85 22.69
CA ALA A 602 14.63 -2.53 22.28
C ALA A 602 15.09 -3.45 21.11
N PRO A 603 15.89 -2.94 20.16
CA PRO A 603 16.44 -3.76 19.10
C PRO A 603 17.39 -4.83 19.65
N TYR A 604 17.39 -6.01 19.05
CA TYR A 604 18.34 -7.05 19.39
C TYR A 604 19.65 -6.87 18.64
N LYS A 605 20.77 -6.95 19.36
CA LYS A 605 22.13 -6.93 18.82
C LYS A 605 22.80 -8.25 19.15
N PRO A 606 22.98 -9.16 18.18
CA PRO A 606 23.68 -10.41 18.40
C PRO A 606 25.10 -10.18 18.92
N ALA A 607 25.61 -11.06 19.79
CA ALA A 607 26.98 -10.96 20.28
C ALA A 607 27.98 -11.12 19.12
N LEU A 608 29.08 -10.36 19.11
CA LEU A 608 30.21 -10.68 18.24
C LEU A 608 30.80 -12.00 18.73
N THR A 609 30.90 -13.01 17.85
CA THR A 609 31.63 -14.24 18.18
C THR A 609 33.08 -13.88 18.53
N SER A 610 33.73 -14.67 19.40
CA SER A 610 35.06 -14.43 19.98
C SER A 610 36.23 -14.16 19.01
N ALA A 611 36.03 -14.27 17.69
CA ALA A 611 36.89 -13.69 16.67
C ALA A 611 36.50 -12.21 16.45
N GLY A 612 36.93 -11.34 17.36
CA GLY A 612 36.69 -9.90 17.30
C GLY A 612 37.37 -9.25 16.09
N GLY A 613 36.64 -9.15 14.99
CA GLY A 613 36.98 -8.36 13.82
C GLY A 613 35.79 -8.32 12.87
N HIS A 614 35.49 -7.16 12.29
CA HIS A 614 34.69 -7.13 11.07
C HIS A 614 35.47 -7.93 10.02
N PRO A 615 34.92 -8.98 9.39
CA PRO A 615 35.59 -9.63 8.29
C PRO A 615 35.91 -8.57 7.21
N ASP A 616 37.16 -8.53 6.75
CA ASP A 616 37.55 -7.74 5.58
C ASP A 616 36.91 -8.39 4.35
N VAL A 617 35.79 -7.81 3.90
CA VAL A 617 34.87 -8.46 2.96
C VAL A 617 35.36 -8.52 1.51
N GLY A 618 36.57 -8.05 1.21
CA GLY A 618 37.19 -8.19 -0.12
C GLY A 618 36.30 -7.79 -1.31
N GLY A 619 35.26 -6.98 -1.08
CA GLY A 619 34.23 -6.61 -2.05
C GLY A 619 33.23 -7.71 -2.49
N LYS A 620 33.15 -8.89 -1.86
CA LYS A 620 32.27 -9.99 -2.29
C LYS A 620 31.00 -10.11 -1.44
N VAL A 621 30.02 -9.24 -1.69
CA VAL A 621 28.64 -9.45 -1.22
C VAL A 621 27.89 -10.29 -2.28
N LEU A 622 26.92 -11.11 -1.85
CA LEU A 622 26.03 -11.94 -2.69
C LEU A 622 25.90 -11.39 -4.13
N PRO A 623 26.29 -12.13 -5.18
CA PRO A 623 26.01 -11.69 -6.53
C PRO A 623 24.50 -11.67 -6.73
N GLU A 624 23.99 -10.61 -7.37
CA GLU A 624 22.61 -10.58 -7.86
C GLU A 624 22.38 -11.83 -8.74
N SER A 625 21.28 -12.53 -8.50
CA SER A 625 21.07 -13.87 -9.04
C SER A 625 19.69 -14.00 -9.67
N THR A 626 19.61 -14.75 -10.77
CA THR A 626 18.34 -15.19 -11.37
C THR A 626 17.85 -16.53 -10.82
N THR A 627 18.66 -17.17 -9.97
CA THR A 627 18.32 -18.42 -9.29
C THR A 627 18.21 -18.20 -7.78
N LEU A 628 17.46 -19.08 -7.11
CA LEU A 628 17.42 -19.11 -5.65
C LEU A 628 18.86 -19.25 -5.10
N PRO A 629 19.31 -18.33 -4.23
CA PRO A 629 20.64 -18.44 -3.64
C PRO A 629 20.79 -19.78 -2.90
N SER A 630 21.96 -20.41 -3.06
CA SER A 630 22.33 -21.59 -2.29
C SER A 630 22.59 -21.21 -0.82
N THR A 631 22.35 -22.13 0.11
CA THR A 631 22.77 -21.95 1.52
C THR A 631 24.28 -21.78 1.68
N ALA A 632 25.05 -22.29 0.70
CA ALA A 632 26.50 -22.17 0.58
C ALA A 632 26.96 -20.92 -0.20
N THR A 633 26.03 -20.05 -0.64
CA THR A 633 26.42 -18.77 -1.26
C THR A 633 27.25 -18.00 -0.23
N PRO A 634 28.46 -17.53 -0.58
CA PRO A 634 29.31 -16.86 0.38
C PRO A 634 28.58 -15.61 0.88
N VAL A 635 28.17 -15.67 2.14
CA VAL A 635 27.76 -14.51 2.92
C VAL A 635 28.72 -14.49 4.09
N GLU A 636 29.57 -13.48 4.14
CA GLU A 636 30.50 -13.25 5.24
C GLU A 636 29.78 -12.75 6.52
N ALA A 637 28.48 -13.05 6.62
CA ALA A 637 27.70 -12.94 7.83
C ALA A 637 28.33 -13.85 8.88
N LEU A 638 28.66 -13.26 10.03
CA LEU A 638 29.05 -14.03 11.21
C LEU A 638 28.03 -15.14 11.47
N PRO A 639 28.45 -16.40 11.68
CA PRO A 639 27.54 -17.48 12.03
C PRO A 639 26.67 -17.06 13.22
N ARG A 640 25.36 -17.04 13.02
CA ARG A 640 24.36 -16.70 14.03
C ARG A 640 23.60 -17.95 14.45
N SER A 641 23.09 -17.97 15.68
CA SER A 641 22.31 -19.11 16.16
C SER A 641 21.00 -18.66 16.82
N LEU A 642 19.90 -19.29 16.41
CA LEU A 642 18.59 -19.12 17.06
C LEU A 642 18.59 -19.65 18.51
N ASN A 643 19.63 -20.40 18.90
CA ASN A 643 19.77 -20.92 20.25
C ASN A 643 20.53 -19.97 21.19
N GLU A 644 21.02 -18.82 20.73
CA GLU A 644 21.65 -17.82 21.60
C GLU A 644 20.70 -17.38 22.73
N ASP A 645 21.14 -17.45 23.99
CA ASP A 645 20.30 -17.14 25.16
C ASP A 645 19.70 -15.73 25.08
N GLY A 646 20.50 -14.75 24.62
CA GLY A 646 20.05 -13.37 24.41
C GLY A 646 18.95 -13.27 23.35
N TYR A 647 19.06 -14.00 22.24
CA TYR A 647 18.03 -14.03 21.21
C TYR A 647 16.74 -14.66 21.73
N ARG A 648 16.82 -15.80 22.42
CA ARG A 648 15.63 -16.46 23.00
C ARG A 648 14.93 -15.57 24.03
N ALA A 649 15.69 -14.85 24.85
CA ALA A 649 15.14 -13.90 25.82
C ALA A 649 14.43 -12.73 25.13
N TRP A 650 15.06 -12.13 24.10
CA TRP A 650 14.46 -11.06 23.32
C TRP A 650 13.19 -11.51 22.58
N ARG A 651 13.24 -12.67 21.93
CA ARG A 651 12.10 -13.31 21.26
C ARG A 651 10.91 -13.51 22.20
N LYS A 652 11.16 -13.97 23.44
CA LYS A 652 10.12 -14.08 24.49
C LYS A 652 9.54 -12.71 24.89
N GLY A 653 10.35 -11.65 24.82
CA GLY A 653 9.88 -10.26 24.97
C GLY A 653 8.86 -9.88 23.89
N ILE A 654 9.13 -10.22 22.63
CA ILE A 654 8.20 -10.00 21.50
C ILE A 654 6.90 -10.78 21.71
N GLU A 655 7.00 -12.05 22.10
CA GLU A 655 5.83 -12.89 22.40
C GLU A 655 4.95 -12.26 23.49
N LYS A 656 5.56 -11.71 24.54
CA LYS A 656 4.85 -11.01 25.62
C LYS A 656 4.23 -9.68 25.16
N ALA A 657 4.91 -8.93 24.28
CA ALA A 657 4.43 -7.65 23.78
C ALA A 657 3.25 -7.80 22.80
N GLY A 658 3.23 -8.87 22.00
CA GLY A 658 2.18 -9.13 21.03
C GLY A 658 2.13 -8.12 19.88
N VAL A 659 1.01 -8.09 19.15
CA VAL A 659 0.80 -7.20 17.97
C VAL A 659 -0.56 -6.49 18.08
N ALA A 660 -0.83 -5.85 19.23
CA ALA A 660 -2.11 -5.18 19.46
C ALA A 660 -2.27 -3.88 18.63
N PRO A 661 -3.52 -3.49 18.30
CA PRO A 661 -3.83 -2.19 17.68
C PRO A 661 -3.17 -1.02 18.41
N ASN A 662 -2.61 -0.06 17.66
CA ASN A 662 -1.88 1.12 18.16
C ASN A 662 -0.61 0.83 19.00
N TRP A 663 -0.34 -0.44 19.34
CA TRP A 663 0.87 -0.88 20.03
C TRP A 663 1.97 -1.32 19.08
N CYS A 664 1.57 -1.86 17.91
CA CYS A 664 2.47 -2.22 16.82
C CYS A 664 2.02 -1.48 15.56
N THR A 665 2.92 -0.73 14.94
CA THR A 665 2.61 -0.01 13.69
C THR A 665 2.17 -1.01 12.62
N THR A 666 0.98 -0.76 12.06
CA THR A 666 0.35 -1.65 11.08
C THR A 666 -0.15 -0.85 9.87
N GLY A 667 0.03 -1.40 8.67
CA GLY A 667 -0.45 -0.84 7.42
C GLY A 667 -1.20 -1.86 6.56
N SER A 668 -1.74 -1.41 5.42
CA SER A 668 -2.39 -2.27 4.43
C SER A 668 -2.29 -1.68 3.03
N ALA A 669 -2.07 -2.53 2.04
CA ALA A 669 -2.21 -2.20 0.62
C ALA A 669 -3.24 -3.10 -0.11
N HIS A 670 -3.95 -3.96 0.64
CA HIS A 670 -4.81 -5.01 0.09
C HIS A 670 -6.23 -4.90 0.63
N GLN A 671 -7.03 -3.99 0.06
CA GLN A 671 -8.43 -3.84 0.45
C GLN A 671 -9.32 -4.76 -0.39
N MET A 672 -10.21 -5.51 0.25
CA MET A 672 -11.13 -6.44 -0.43
C MET A 672 -12.45 -6.67 0.34
N GLY A 673 -13.43 -7.28 -0.32
CA GLY A 673 -14.64 -7.83 0.32
C GLY A 673 -15.75 -6.88 0.75
N SER A 674 -15.54 -5.56 0.66
CA SER A 674 -16.50 -4.55 1.09
C SER A 674 -17.83 -4.51 0.32
N CYS A 675 -17.97 -5.29 -0.76
CA CYS A 675 -19.21 -5.58 -1.47
C CYS A 675 -19.20 -7.05 -1.90
N ARG A 676 -18.97 -7.97 -0.96
CA ARG A 676 -18.74 -9.39 -1.32
C ARG A 676 -19.90 -10.04 -2.09
N MET A 677 -19.54 -10.97 -2.96
CA MET A 677 -20.44 -11.94 -3.58
C MET A 677 -20.90 -12.99 -2.57
N GLY A 678 -22.10 -13.53 -2.77
CA GLY A 678 -22.60 -14.66 -2.00
C GLY A 678 -23.96 -15.14 -2.47
N SER A 679 -24.42 -16.26 -1.92
CA SER A 679 -25.68 -16.91 -2.30
C SER A 679 -26.95 -16.25 -1.72
N SER A 680 -26.81 -15.20 -0.89
CA SER A 680 -27.96 -14.60 -0.19
C SER A 680 -27.83 -13.09 0.00
N PRO A 681 -28.88 -12.30 -0.29
CA PRO A 681 -28.90 -10.85 -0.04
C PRO A 681 -28.87 -10.49 1.44
N LYS A 682 -29.06 -11.46 2.35
CA LYS A 682 -28.93 -11.24 3.80
C LYS A 682 -27.48 -11.16 4.26
N THR A 683 -26.54 -11.74 3.52
CA THR A 683 -25.14 -11.91 3.95
C THR A 683 -24.11 -11.37 2.95
N SER A 684 -24.55 -10.97 1.75
CA SER A 684 -23.71 -10.48 0.66
C SER A 684 -24.34 -9.26 -0.03
N ALA A 685 -23.49 -8.40 -0.60
CA ALA A 685 -23.94 -7.23 -1.35
C ALA A 685 -24.29 -7.58 -2.80
N LEU A 686 -23.67 -8.65 -3.33
CA LEU A 686 -23.81 -9.10 -4.70
C LEU A 686 -24.26 -10.56 -4.77
N ASP A 687 -24.95 -10.90 -5.85
CA ASP A 687 -25.22 -12.29 -6.21
C ASP A 687 -23.95 -13.05 -6.66
N PRO A 688 -24.01 -14.37 -6.85
CA PRO A 688 -22.88 -15.17 -7.32
C PRO A 688 -22.35 -14.83 -8.71
N GLU A 689 -23.03 -13.97 -9.47
CA GLU A 689 -22.60 -13.54 -10.79
C GLU A 689 -22.04 -12.11 -10.81
N GLY A 690 -22.09 -11.39 -9.68
CA GLY A 690 -21.54 -10.04 -9.52
C GLY A 690 -22.58 -8.93 -9.66
N ARG A 691 -23.88 -9.23 -9.70
CA ARG A 691 -24.96 -8.24 -9.75
C ARG A 691 -25.23 -7.70 -8.36
N VAL A 692 -25.47 -6.40 -8.26
CA VAL A 692 -25.92 -5.80 -6.99
C VAL A 692 -27.32 -6.31 -6.67
N TRP A 693 -27.50 -6.95 -5.51
CA TRP A 693 -28.80 -7.48 -5.11
C TRP A 693 -29.87 -6.41 -5.20
N GLY A 694 -30.98 -6.75 -5.87
CA GLY A 694 -32.12 -5.88 -6.04
C GLY A 694 -31.99 -4.82 -7.14
N ALA A 695 -30.82 -4.60 -7.74
CA ALA A 695 -30.65 -3.68 -8.85
C ALA A 695 -30.55 -4.46 -10.18
N LYS A 696 -31.15 -3.91 -11.23
CA LYS A 696 -30.97 -4.38 -12.62
C LYS A 696 -29.86 -3.56 -13.26
N ASN A 697 -29.06 -4.23 -14.10
CA ASN A 697 -28.01 -3.62 -14.92
C ASN A 697 -26.91 -2.91 -14.10
N LEU A 698 -26.73 -3.31 -12.84
CA LEU A 698 -25.70 -2.79 -11.96
C LEU A 698 -24.85 -3.95 -11.43
N TYR A 699 -23.55 -3.88 -11.70
CA TYR A 699 -22.58 -4.92 -11.40
C TYR A 699 -21.41 -4.35 -10.60
N VAL A 700 -20.70 -5.23 -9.91
CA VAL A 700 -19.42 -4.91 -9.26
C VAL A 700 -18.37 -5.91 -9.73
N ALA A 701 -17.22 -5.41 -10.18
CA ALA A 701 -16.18 -6.21 -10.78
C ALA A 701 -14.78 -5.75 -10.34
N ASP A 702 -14.54 -5.63 -9.03
CA ASP A 702 -13.23 -5.31 -8.45
C ASP A 702 -12.98 -6.09 -7.15
N ALA A 703 -11.92 -5.78 -6.40
CA ALA A 703 -11.59 -6.50 -5.17
C ALA A 703 -12.70 -6.48 -4.09
N SER A 704 -13.65 -5.54 -4.16
CA SER A 704 -14.79 -5.49 -3.24
C SER A 704 -15.71 -6.70 -3.37
N CYS A 705 -15.75 -7.34 -4.56
CA CYS A 705 -16.59 -8.52 -4.78
C CYS A 705 -16.04 -9.81 -4.17
N LEU A 706 -14.76 -9.84 -3.78
CA LEU A 706 -14.15 -11.04 -3.22
C LEU A 706 -14.87 -11.49 -1.94
N PRO A 707 -15.06 -12.80 -1.69
CA PRO A 707 -15.86 -13.24 -0.54
C PRO A 707 -15.23 -12.95 0.82
N GLU A 708 -13.91 -13.12 0.91
CA GLU A 708 -13.06 -12.90 2.10
C GLU A 708 -11.62 -12.59 1.66
N ALA A 709 -10.72 -12.37 2.63
CA ALA A 709 -9.29 -12.23 2.43
C ALA A 709 -8.67 -13.39 1.60
N SER A 710 -7.95 -13.05 0.53
CA SER A 710 -7.38 -14.03 -0.42
C SER A 710 -6.12 -14.72 0.07
N GLY A 711 -5.44 -14.16 1.09
CA GLY A 711 -4.17 -14.67 1.62
C GLY A 711 -2.95 -14.46 0.73
N VAL A 712 -3.12 -13.77 -0.41
CA VAL A 712 -2.09 -13.41 -1.39
C VAL A 712 -2.35 -12.00 -1.92
N ASN A 713 -1.45 -11.43 -2.71
CA ASN A 713 -1.70 -10.14 -3.35
C ASN A 713 -2.96 -10.25 -4.26
N PRO A 714 -3.95 -9.35 -4.14
CA PRO A 714 -5.27 -9.60 -4.72
C PRO A 714 -5.34 -9.32 -6.24
N MET A 715 -4.33 -8.72 -6.86
CA MET A 715 -4.39 -8.23 -8.26
C MET A 715 -4.91 -9.28 -9.25
N ILE A 716 -4.24 -10.43 -9.37
CA ILE A 716 -4.61 -11.45 -10.37
C ILE A 716 -5.93 -12.14 -10.02
N THR A 717 -6.23 -12.28 -8.72
CA THR A 717 -7.50 -12.81 -8.21
C THR A 717 -8.64 -11.87 -8.60
N THR A 718 -8.47 -10.56 -8.39
CA THR A 718 -9.44 -9.54 -8.78
C THR A 718 -9.67 -9.51 -10.29
N MET A 719 -8.61 -9.55 -11.10
CA MET A 719 -8.71 -9.60 -12.55
C MET A 719 -9.45 -10.86 -13.03
N ALA A 720 -9.15 -12.03 -12.45
CA ALA A 720 -9.80 -13.29 -12.81
C ALA A 720 -11.29 -13.28 -12.41
N THR A 721 -11.64 -12.76 -11.23
CA THR A 721 -13.04 -12.59 -10.84
C THR A 721 -13.76 -11.60 -11.75
N ALA A 722 -13.12 -10.47 -12.09
CA ALA A 722 -13.68 -9.47 -13.01
C ALA A 722 -13.91 -10.05 -14.42
N ARG A 723 -13.03 -10.92 -14.91
CA ARG A 723 -13.24 -11.66 -16.17
C ARG A 723 -14.50 -12.54 -16.09
N GLY A 724 -14.70 -13.27 -14.99
CA GLY A 724 -15.91 -14.04 -14.74
C GLY A 724 -17.18 -13.17 -14.73
N VAL A 725 -17.16 -12.05 -14.01
CA VAL A 725 -18.28 -11.09 -13.97
C VAL A 725 -18.54 -10.50 -15.36
N ALA A 726 -17.50 -10.17 -16.14
CA ALA A 726 -17.65 -9.67 -17.50
C ALA A 726 -18.34 -10.69 -18.43
N ARG A 727 -18.11 -12.00 -18.25
CA ARG A 727 -18.88 -13.04 -18.96
C ARG A 727 -20.35 -12.99 -18.61
N ASN A 728 -20.68 -12.86 -17.33
CA ASN A 728 -22.07 -12.78 -16.86
C ASN A 728 -22.77 -11.52 -17.39
N ILE A 729 -22.06 -10.38 -17.44
CA ILE A 729 -22.58 -9.15 -18.06
C ILE A 729 -22.87 -9.39 -19.55
N ALA A 730 -21.92 -9.96 -20.30
CA ALA A 730 -22.13 -10.23 -21.73
C ALA A 730 -23.34 -11.14 -21.99
N LYS A 731 -23.54 -12.15 -21.13
CA LYS A 731 -24.71 -13.04 -21.13
C LYS A 731 -26.01 -12.28 -20.90
N ASP A 732 -26.06 -11.47 -19.85
CA ASP A 732 -27.25 -10.67 -19.51
C ASP A 732 -27.60 -9.66 -20.61
N LEU A 733 -26.59 -9.15 -21.32
CA LEU A 733 -26.75 -8.20 -22.43
C LEU A 733 -26.99 -8.88 -23.79
N GLY A 734 -26.95 -10.22 -23.86
CA GLY A 734 -27.17 -10.97 -25.11
C GLY A 734 -26.09 -10.76 -26.17
N VAL A 735 -24.85 -10.50 -25.75
CA VAL A 735 -23.69 -10.25 -26.65
C VAL A 735 -22.58 -11.28 -26.48
N GLU A 736 -22.94 -12.50 -26.09
CA GLU A 736 -22.00 -13.62 -26.06
C GLU A 736 -21.46 -13.90 -27.47
N ARG A 737 -20.16 -14.16 -27.59
CA ARG A 737 -19.60 -14.68 -28.84
C ARG A 737 -19.90 -16.19 -28.90
N PRO A 738 -20.32 -16.75 -30.04
CA PRO A 738 -20.39 -18.20 -30.19
C PRO A 738 -19.00 -18.81 -29.94
N GLU A 739 -18.91 -19.88 -29.16
CA GLU A 739 -17.63 -20.54 -28.77
C GLU A 739 -16.81 -21.08 -29.97
N ASN A 740 -17.34 -21.04 -31.20
CA ASN A 740 -16.82 -21.75 -32.37
C ASN A 740 -16.04 -20.93 -33.42
N LEU A 741 -15.62 -19.69 -33.16
CA LEU A 741 -14.74 -18.97 -34.10
C LEU A 741 -13.27 -19.10 -33.70
N THR A 742 -12.73 -20.32 -33.88
CA THR A 742 -11.29 -20.59 -33.98
C THR A 742 -10.77 -20.15 -35.35
N GLY A 743 -10.74 -18.84 -35.59
CA GLY A 743 -10.01 -18.28 -36.72
C GLY A 743 -8.50 -18.40 -36.49
N PRO A 744 -7.69 -18.59 -37.55
CA PRO A 744 -6.25 -18.89 -37.43
C PRO A 744 -5.40 -17.80 -36.74
N ASN A 745 -5.97 -16.62 -36.46
CA ASN A 745 -5.29 -15.49 -35.82
C ASN A 745 -5.62 -15.28 -34.33
N MET A 746 -6.46 -16.11 -33.70
CA MET A 746 -6.72 -16.01 -32.25
C MET A 746 -6.71 -17.40 -31.61
N ARG A 747 -5.53 -18.03 -31.59
CA ARG A 747 -5.25 -19.04 -30.57
C ARG A 747 -4.99 -18.27 -29.27
N GLU A 748 -5.96 -18.29 -28.35
CA GLU A 748 -5.64 -18.09 -26.93
C GLU A 748 -4.51 -19.08 -26.61
N SER A 749 -3.31 -18.55 -26.43
CA SER A 749 -2.06 -19.29 -26.45
C SER A 749 -2.03 -20.29 -25.30
N ARG A 750 -2.22 -21.58 -25.63
CA ARG A 750 -1.59 -22.67 -24.89
C ARG A 750 -0.10 -22.66 -25.23
N ILE A 751 0.67 -21.84 -24.52
CA ILE A 751 2.14 -21.95 -24.41
C ILE A 751 2.48 -21.72 -22.94
#